data_AF-A0A849NC65-F1
#
_entry.id   AF-A0A849NC65-F1
#
_cell.length_a   1.000
_cell.length_b   1.000
_cell.length_c   1.000
_cell.angle_alpha   90.00
_cell.angle_beta   90.00
_cell.angle_gamma   90.00
#
_symmetry.space_group_name_H-M   'P 1'
#
loop_
_entity.id
_entity.type
_entity.pdbx_description
1 polymer ?
#
loop_
_entity_poly.entity_id
_entity_poly.type
_entity_poly.pdbx_seq_one_letter_code
_entity_poly.pdbx_strand_id
1 'polypeptide(L)'
;MASSKLKRRVKKNISITDYQSALNTARQYFESAAYVDAFDIYEQTLRTFPDSAVELLSELYDRYKMLPNRNRYNLYQSRIYDFDIKEGEKVLDIGSGHMPFPFATHLADISLEDHNYGRAGAPFKFQDGKPCYEFNIEEIPFEDKEFDFVYCSHVLEHTQVPERACEELMRVAKRGYIETPTRAKDLWLNSAKISNHIWSVEYLNETLIFDEYEESDLLGVETDILMNMHVAPQNERERAYSALIYLKPDMFNTMVYWENNFKYEVRRKSQIQLSVPVSEPTQINNEKKEEVNFVQVHTFYPQYLENFLRTHPQLSNLTFDQARKLLLQDGFSASHLLGNGLAEIGYRTETIVANCGTLQSKWLSEAKLNVRDQKSIVQDIVIQQLEELKPEVLYLTDPINFDSRFLRKLSFTPKLVIGWRAATIPEGTDWSSFDIILTSLNGLKNYALELGAKSSQIFYPGYPNWISAHTKNIQPEFDLSFAGQWTLDQHTQRNAYLKSIADGSSSGKLNLAFYLSGQINTIDPSVQQFNKGARFGIDMHKAVRSGKIAFDARGDINYSMADKKIDLTDNETANMRIFEATGEGVFLLTKYHKNLNSLFKIGKEIETYSDEKELLDKINYYLAHENERTEIAINGQQKCLREHSLDNRIKEFDQIVRTNLEKKRKNMDESPLIIEEKNSIEDINEMIKIAADKLEENKLEEAFQLLIKVKGLKQPVENTDLLRAAYFMQVNQIEAAREAVYEELSYFPNNQIAKNLLNQLEKSEQINIHDSEFKFVFEKVRPYTMLSLERLYSLWLLAKKVCEKDLPGNFVECGVARGGSSALLAYVIKKYSNSPRKIYTFDSFEGMPEPTAKDTHAGQGANDTGWGTGTCSAPEESLIRICNELDVVEFVVPVKGYFENTLPDYKNKVGSVALLHMDGDWYESTNAILNNIYDNVISNGIIQVDDFGYWEGCRKSIEEFQEKRALKFDINIIDNTGVWFIKPADQKTDSSQLEFKDEAKLLNLGCGNRFHEDWTNIDFDSNNENVKAYNLRNGIPFNENTFDAVYHSHLLEHFPKSEAPKFLEECYRVLKRGGIIRIAVPNLEEIANQYLLNLNKAVEGDSEAQDRYDWIMLELLDQAVRNYSGGEMLEYWKQNPMPAEDFVVERLGSEVKGFLNTVRNGNNGFKGNINISPKDIGDFRLSGEIHQWMYDRFSLGRLLTQTGFKQVSACKADNSMIPKFNSYLLDIENDGSVRKPDSLFMEAKK
;
A
#
# COMPACT_ATOMS: atom_id res chain seq x y z
N MET A 1 -8.90 39.99 -17.53
CA MET A 1 -8.95 41.09 -16.54
C MET A 1 -10.26 40.95 -15.76
N ALA A 2 -10.18 41.06 -14.42
CA ALA A 2 -11.22 41.30 -13.40
C ALA A 2 -12.36 40.25 -13.22
N SER A 3 -12.37 39.44 -12.14
CA SER A 3 -13.19 39.83 -10.97
C SER A 3 -12.76 39.32 -9.56
N SER A 4 -11.67 38.56 -9.33
CA SER A 4 -11.24 38.23 -7.94
C SER A 4 -10.14 39.14 -7.34
N LYS A 5 -9.63 40.11 -8.12
CA LYS A 5 -8.55 41.04 -7.69
C LYS A 5 -9.00 42.25 -6.86
N LEU A 6 -10.29 42.39 -6.56
CA LEU A 6 -10.87 43.69 -6.20
C LEU A 6 -10.47 44.26 -4.82
N LYS A 7 -9.90 43.46 -3.90
CA LYS A 7 -9.66 43.91 -2.50
C LYS A 7 -8.28 43.55 -1.92
N ARG A 8 -7.30 43.20 -2.76
CA ARG A 8 -5.92 42.99 -2.28
C ARG A 8 -5.30 44.33 -1.89
N ARG A 9 -4.65 44.39 -0.73
CA ARG A 9 -3.95 45.59 -0.24
C ARG A 9 -2.77 45.93 -1.16
N VAL A 10 -2.58 47.21 -1.45
CA VAL A 10 -1.37 47.69 -2.13
C VAL A 10 -0.21 47.66 -1.13
N LYS A 11 0.81 46.85 -1.42
CA LYS A 11 2.00 46.72 -0.57
C LYS A 11 2.87 47.97 -0.66
N LYS A 12 3.47 48.34 0.47
CA LYS A 12 4.46 49.42 0.53
C LYS A 12 5.74 48.99 -0.20
N ASN A 13 6.32 49.94 -0.93
CA ASN A 13 7.54 49.72 -1.70
C ASN A 13 8.50 50.90 -1.45
N ILE A 14 9.74 50.59 -1.08
CA ILE A 14 10.80 51.59 -0.84
C ILE A 14 11.99 51.34 -1.76
N SER A 15 12.86 52.34 -1.95
CA SER A 15 14.13 52.11 -2.66
C SER A 15 15.11 51.39 -1.72
N ILE A 16 15.56 50.20 -2.11
CA ILE A 16 16.53 49.40 -1.35
C ILE A 16 17.85 49.40 -2.11
N THR A 17 18.92 49.87 -1.46
CA THR A 17 20.28 49.90 -2.05
C THR A 17 21.30 49.13 -1.22
N ASP A 18 21.05 48.98 0.09
CA ASP A 18 21.87 48.20 1.01
C ASP A 18 21.02 47.46 2.05
N TYR A 19 21.49 46.27 2.45
CA TYR A 19 20.75 45.37 3.34
C TYR A 19 20.49 45.99 4.72
N GLN A 20 21.50 46.63 5.30
CA GLN A 20 21.42 47.14 6.67
C GLN A 20 20.46 48.33 6.79
N SER A 21 20.44 49.22 5.80
CA SER A 21 19.52 50.36 5.71
C SER A 21 18.08 49.90 5.52
N ALA A 22 17.84 48.89 4.68
CA ALA A 22 16.52 48.31 4.50
C ALA A 22 16.01 47.65 5.79
N LEU A 23 16.87 46.89 6.48
CA LEU A 23 16.55 46.28 7.76
C LEU A 23 16.26 47.33 8.85
N ASN A 24 17.08 48.37 8.96
CA ASN A 24 16.85 49.47 9.90
C ASN A 24 15.55 50.20 9.61
N THR A 25 15.21 50.39 8.33
CA THR A 25 13.93 50.99 7.93
C THR A 25 12.77 50.10 8.37
N ALA A 26 12.83 48.79 8.12
CA ALA A 26 11.80 47.85 8.57
C ALA A 26 11.60 47.90 10.10
N ARG A 27 12.69 47.97 10.87
CA ARG A 27 12.66 48.13 12.34
C ARG A 27 11.99 49.42 12.77
N GLN A 28 12.29 50.56 12.13
CA GLN A 28 11.65 51.84 12.44
C GLN A 28 10.13 51.80 12.22
N TYR A 29 9.67 51.21 11.12
CA TYR A 29 8.24 51.03 10.87
C TYR A 29 7.59 50.12 11.92
N PHE A 30 8.30 49.08 12.36
CA PHE A 30 7.81 48.20 13.41
C PHE A 30 7.69 48.94 14.76
N GLU A 31 8.70 49.73 15.12
CA GLU A 31 8.73 50.56 16.34
C GLU A 31 7.66 51.65 16.34
N SER A 32 7.31 52.20 15.18
CA SER A 32 6.21 53.15 15.03
C SER A 32 4.82 52.50 14.98
N ALA A 33 4.72 51.20 15.32
CA ALA A 33 3.50 50.39 15.23
C ALA A 33 2.88 50.30 13.82
N ALA A 34 3.64 50.63 12.78
CA ALA A 34 3.25 50.47 11.38
C ALA A 34 3.63 49.06 10.89
N TYR A 35 3.10 48.04 11.57
CA TYR A 35 3.53 46.64 11.43
C TYR A 35 3.37 46.10 10.01
N VAL A 36 2.24 46.40 9.35
CA VAL A 36 1.93 45.91 8.01
C VAL A 36 2.93 46.44 6.98
N ASP A 37 3.27 47.73 7.09
CA ASP A 37 4.31 48.40 6.28
C ASP A 37 5.70 47.83 6.58
N ALA A 38 6.03 47.56 7.85
CA ALA A 38 7.29 46.93 8.23
C ALA A 38 7.45 45.56 7.55
N PHE A 39 6.40 44.74 7.57
CA PHE A 39 6.42 43.41 6.95
C PHE A 39 6.56 43.45 5.43
N ASP A 40 5.99 44.45 4.75
CA ASP A 40 6.22 44.66 3.31
C ASP A 40 7.70 44.92 3.02
N ILE A 41 8.36 45.71 3.86
CA ILE A 41 9.79 46.02 3.73
C ILE A 41 10.63 44.77 4.02
N TYR A 42 10.29 43.96 5.03
CA TYR A 42 10.95 42.66 5.25
C TYR A 42 10.83 41.74 4.03
N GLU A 43 9.63 41.63 3.43
CA GLU A 43 9.41 40.82 2.23
C GLU A 43 10.20 41.35 1.02
N GLN A 44 10.27 42.68 0.86
CA GLN A 44 11.03 43.33 -0.21
C GLN A 44 12.55 43.12 -0.03
N THR A 45 13.03 43.24 1.21
CA THR A 45 14.44 43.02 1.56
C THR A 45 14.85 41.58 1.28
N LEU A 46 14.02 40.60 1.65
CA LEU A 46 14.25 39.17 1.37
C LEU A 46 14.39 38.88 -0.12
N ARG A 47 13.57 39.52 -0.97
CA ARG A 47 13.69 39.38 -2.45
C ARG A 47 14.97 40.00 -3.00
N THR A 48 15.45 41.06 -2.37
CA THR A 48 16.63 41.81 -2.85
C THR A 48 17.93 41.14 -2.40
N PHE A 49 17.94 40.55 -1.20
CA PHE A 49 19.12 39.93 -0.59
C PHE A 49 18.83 38.48 -0.14
N PRO A 50 18.68 37.54 -1.09
CA PRO A 50 18.35 36.15 -0.77
C PRO A 50 19.44 35.42 0.03
N ASP A 51 20.70 35.82 -0.09
CA ASP A 51 21.82 35.20 0.64
C ASP A 51 21.72 35.45 2.17
N SER A 52 20.99 36.49 2.58
CA SER A 52 20.72 36.83 3.99
C SER A 52 19.35 36.33 4.47
N ALA A 53 18.73 35.38 3.76
CA ALA A 53 17.36 34.95 4.04
C ALA A 53 17.17 34.37 5.43
N VAL A 54 18.08 33.51 5.89
CA VAL A 54 17.97 32.83 7.20
C VAL A 54 18.02 33.84 8.34
N GLU A 55 19.00 34.75 8.32
CA GLU A 55 19.16 35.81 9.32
C GLU A 55 17.95 36.73 9.35
N LEU A 56 17.52 37.20 8.17
CA LEU A 56 16.39 38.13 8.03
C LEU A 56 15.07 37.52 8.50
N LEU A 57 14.80 36.27 8.12
CA LEU A 57 13.59 35.55 8.51
C LEU A 57 13.61 35.16 9.99
N SER A 58 14.77 34.81 10.54
CA SER A 58 14.91 34.56 11.99
C SER A 58 14.60 35.81 12.80
N GLU A 59 15.10 37.00 12.40
CA GLU A 59 14.70 38.25 13.05
C GLU A 59 13.20 38.51 12.90
N LEU A 60 12.66 38.30 11.70
CA LEU A 60 11.24 38.51 11.44
C LEU A 60 10.36 37.65 12.37
N TYR A 61 10.78 36.41 12.67
CA TYR A 61 10.12 35.56 13.68
C TYR A 61 10.05 36.23 15.05
N ASP A 62 11.16 36.80 15.52
CA ASP A 62 11.23 37.49 16.81
C ASP A 62 10.31 38.72 16.81
N ARG A 63 10.22 39.45 15.69
CA ARG A 63 9.26 40.56 15.53
C ARG A 63 7.81 40.09 15.60
N TYR A 64 7.45 38.97 14.98
CA TYR A 64 6.11 38.40 15.10
C TYR A 64 5.74 38.10 16.56
N LYS A 65 6.69 37.63 17.38
CA LYS A 65 6.46 37.37 18.80
C LYS A 65 6.18 38.64 19.62
N MET A 66 6.64 39.80 19.17
CA MET A 66 6.44 41.10 19.82
C MET A 66 5.11 41.79 19.45
N LEU A 67 4.33 41.25 18.52
CA LEU A 67 3.04 41.87 18.14
C LEU A 67 2.06 41.89 19.32
N PRO A 68 1.37 43.02 19.56
CA PRO A 68 0.47 43.18 20.71
C PRO A 68 -0.78 42.29 20.65
N ASN A 69 -1.25 41.95 19.45
CA ASN A 69 -2.41 41.07 19.24
C ASN A 69 -2.13 40.12 18.08
N ARG A 70 -1.89 38.85 18.37
CA ARG A 70 -1.40 37.82 17.42
C ARG A 70 -2.51 37.00 16.76
N ASN A 71 -3.71 37.57 16.61
CA ASN A 71 -4.76 36.95 15.80
C ASN A 71 -4.36 36.89 14.31
N ARG A 72 -5.03 36.04 13.53
CA ARG A 72 -4.72 35.81 12.10
C ARG A 72 -4.73 37.12 11.29
N TYR A 73 -5.67 38.01 11.60
CA TYR A 73 -5.80 39.30 10.92
C TYR A 73 -4.54 40.15 11.04
N ASN A 74 -4.05 40.36 12.26
CA ASN A 74 -2.85 41.15 12.53
C ASN A 74 -1.56 40.42 12.15
N LEU A 75 -1.56 39.08 12.19
CA LEU A 75 -0.39 38.28 11.87
C LEU A 75 -0.10 38.25 10.37
N TYR A 76 -1.13 38.04 9.53
CA TYR A 76 -0.93 37.91 8.09
C TYR A 76 -2.09 38.34 7.18
N GLN A 77 -3.36 38.27 7.58
CA GLN A 77 -4.47 38.53 6.62
C GLN A 77 -4.53 40.00 6.18
N SER A 78 -4.34 40.95 7.12
CA SER A 78 -4.30 42.40 6.84
C SER A 78 -3.18 42.83 5.90
N ARG A 79 -2.15 41.99 5.72
CA ARG A 79 -1.08 42.24 4.74
C ARG A 79 -1.53 41.96 3.32
N ILE A 80 -2.48 41.05 3.14
CA ILE A 80 -2.95 40.56 1.84
C ILE A 80 -4.23 41.28 1.42
N TYR A 81 -5.17 41.44 2.34
CA TYR A 81 -6.50 41.98 2.06
C TYR A 81 -6.80 43.27 2.79
N ASP A 82 -7.44 44.19 2.09
CA ASP A 82 -8.22 45.26 2.70
C ASP A 82 -9.68 44.81 2.76
N PHE A 83 -10.16 44.50 3.96
CA PHE A 83 -11.50 43.94 4.17
C PHE A 83 -12.60 44.99 3.93
N ASP A 84 -12.27 46.29 3.87
CA ASP A 84 -13.22 47.40 3.65
C ASP A 84 -14.48 47.28 4.53
N ILE A 85 -14.28 46.93 5.80
CA ILE A 85 -15.35 46.87 6.80
C ILE A 85 -15.49 48.27 7.41
N LYS A 86 -16.69 48.83 7.32
CA LYS A 86 -17.00 50.19 7.75
C LYS A 86 -17.58 50.19 9.16
N GLU A 87 -17.37 51.29 9.87
CA GLU A 87 -17.97 51.50 11.18
C GLU A 87 -19.50 51.41 11.08
N GLY A 88 -20.10 50.53 11.89
CA GLY A 88 -21.54 50.27 11.91
C GLY A 88 -22.02 49.06 11.08
N GLU A 89 -21.16 48.43 10.28
CA GLU A 89 -21.54 47.20 9.56
C GLU A 89 -21.69 46.00 10.51
N LYS A 90 -22.68 45.14 10.22
CA LYS A 90 -22.93 43.92 10.98
C LYS A 90 -22.02 42.81 10.47
N VAL A 91 -21.05 42.42 11.30
CA VAL A 91 -20.04 41.41 11.01
C VAL A 91 -20.25 40.15 11.85
N LEU A 92 -20.43 39.01 11.19
CA LEU A 92 -20.51 37.68 11.81
C LEU A 92 -19.15 36.96 11.69
N ASP A 93 -18.63 36.47 12.80
CA ASP A 93 -17.42 35.65 12.86
C ASP A 93 -17.81 34.21 13.24
N ILE A 94 -17.72 33.29 12.27
CA ILE A 94 -18.09 31.87 12.44
C ILE A 94 -16.83 31.06 12.73
N GLY A 95 -16.87 30.24 13.78
CA GLY A 95 -15.71 29.51 14.29
C GLY A 95 -14.75 30.43 15.05
N SER A 96 -15.31 31.39 15.77
CA SER A 96 -14.55 32.47 16.42
C SER A 96 -13.62 31.98 17.55
N GLY A 97 -13.95 30.86 18.19
CA GLY A 97 -13.12 30.17 19.16
C GLY A 97 -12.48 31.09 20.22
N HIS A 98 -11.18 30.91 20.45
CA HIS A 98 -10.42 31.69 21.45
C HIS A 98 -9.73 32.94 20.88
N MET A 99 -9.74 33.14 19.55
CA MET A 99 -9.11 34.26 18.84
C MET A 99 -10.06 34.89 17.82
N PRO A 100 -11.13 35.57 18.30
CA PRO A 100 -12.13 36.18 17.44
C PRO A 100 -11.56 37.27 16.54
N PHE A 101 -12.18 37.43 15.37
CA PHE A 101 -11.87 38.42 14.36
C PHE A 101 -12.07 39.85 14.90
N PRO A 102 -11.11 40.78 14.71
CA PRO A 102 -11.15 42.10 15.35
C PRO A 102 -12.41 42.92 15.07
N PHE A 103 -12.94 42.84 13.85
CA PHE A 103 -14.13 43.60 13.42
C PHE A 103 -15.44 42.85 13.67
N ALA A 104 -15.41 41.67 14.27
CA ALA A 104 -16.62 40.91 14.55
C ALA A 104 -17.55 41.70 15.48
N THR A 105 -18.82 41.80 15.10
CA THR A 105 -19.87 42.35 15.95
C THR A 105 -20.69 41.25 16.62
N HIS A 106 -20.73 40.07 15.98
CA HIS A 106 -21.43 38.86 16.43
C HIS A 106 -20.45 37.69 16.32
N LEU A 107 -20.38 36.87 17.36
CA LEU A 107 -19.51 35.70 17.44
C LEU A 107 -20.34 34.43 17.35
N ALA A 108 -19.90 33.46 16.59
CA ALA A 108 -20.54 32.16 16.50
C ALA A 108 -19.52 31.03 16.57
N ASP A 109 -19.94 29.91 17.16
CA ASP A 109 -19.20 28.66 17.20
C ASP A 109 -20.17 27.47 17.25
N ILE A 110 -19.66 26.25 17.01
CA ILE A 110 -20.48 25.03 17.09
C ILE A 110 -20.73 24.61 18.54
N SER A 111 -19.83 25.02 19.45
CA SER A 111 -20.03 24.91 20.89
C SER A 111 -19.37 26.06 21.64
N LEU A 112 -20.11 26.67 22.56
CA LEU A 112 -19.62 27.74 23.42
C LEU A 112 -19.10 27.22 24.77
N GLU A 113 -19.53 26.02 25.18
CA GLU A 113 -19.24 25.44 26.50
C GLU A 113 -18.32 24.21 26.44
N ASP A 114 -18.27 23.49 25.31
CA ASP A 114 -17.45 22.29 25.15
C ASP A 114 -16.00 22.64 24.75
N HIS A 115 -15.06 22.33 25.65
CA HIS A 115 -13.63 22.57 25.44
C HIS A 115 -13.00 21.64 24.37
N ASN A 116 -13.71 20.62 23.89
CA ASN A 116 -13.21 19.67 22.90
C ASN A 116 -13.31 20.17 21.45
N TYR A 117 -14.20 21.12 21.18
CA TYR A 117 -14.44 21.65 19.82
C TYR A 117 -13.63 22.92 19.52
N GLY A 118 -12.92 23.46 20.50
CA GLY A 118 -12.05 24.61 20.32
C GLY A 118 -10.76 24.27 19.57
N ARG A 119 -10.23 25.24 18.80
CA ARG A 119 -8.95 25.09 18.11
C ARG A 119 -7.83 24.71 19.11
N ALA A 120 -7.21 23.54 18.89
CA ALA A 120 -6.22 22.94 19.79
C ALA A 120 -6.73 22.75 21.24
N GLY A 121 -8.04 22.55 21.42
CA GLY A 121 -8.68 22.37 22.72
C GLY A 121 -8.78 23.64 23.58
N ALA A 122 -8.52 24.81 23.01
CA ALA A 122 -8.60 26.07 23.75
C ALA A 122 -10.06 26.52 23.91
N PRO A 123 -10.48 26.96 25.12
CA PRO A 123 -11.86 27.32 25.39
C PRO A 123 -12.29 28.57 24.61
N PHE A 124 -13.58 28.62 24.25
CA PHE A 124 -14.18 29.78 23.60
C PHE A 124 -13.92 31.08 24.39
N LYS A 125 -13.59 32.16 23.69
CA LYS A 125 -13.31 33.46 24.32
C LYS A 125 -14.47 34.43 24.13
N PHE A 126 -15.28 34.54 25.18
CA PHE A 126 -16.30 35.59 25.28
C PHE A 126 -15.67 36.99 25.22
N GLN A 127 -16.28 37.89 24.44
CA GLN A 127 -15.89 39.30 24.39
C GLN A 127 -17.01 40.16 24.96
N ASP A 128 -16.66 41.03 25.92
CA ASP A 128 -17.61 41.91 26.59
C ASP A 128 -18.42 42.73 25.58
N GLY A 129 -19.75 42.63 25.70
CA GLY A 129 -20.69 43.39 24.88
C GLY A 129 -20.96 42.83 23.48
N LYS A 130 -20.38 41.68 23.10
CA LYS A 130 -20.66 41.03 21.80
C LYS A 130 -21.58 39.82 21.95
N PRO A 131 -22.70 39.74 21.21
CA PRO A 131 -23.56 38.56 21.22
C PRO A 131 -22.81 37.34 20.67
N CYS A 132 -22.98 36.20 21.36
CA CYS A 132 -22.40 34.90 21.01
C CYS A 132 -23.52 33.92 20.69
N TYR A 133 -23.35 33.12 19.64
CA TYR A 133 -24.34 32.16 19.14
C TYR A 133 -23.73 30.78 19.00
N GLU A 134 -24.52 29.75 19.30
CA GLU A 134 -24.15 28.35 19.13
C GLU A 134 -24.97 27.73 18.00
N PHE A 135 -24.33 27.38 16.88
CA PHE A 135 -25.00 26.71 15.74
C PHE A 135 -24.00 25.99 14.82
N ASN A 136 -24.50 25.03 14.05
CA ASN A 136 -23.76 24.42 12.96
C ASN A 136 -23.81 25.34 11.72
N ILE A 137 -22.67 25.63 11.09
CA ILE A 137 -22.58 26.47 9.88
C ILE A 137 -23.45 25.96 8.71
N GLU A 138 -23.80 24.69 8.70
CA GLU A 138 -24.72 24.08 7.73
C GLU A 138 -26.18 24.50 7.95
N GLU A 139 -26.50 25.11 9.10
CA GLU A 139 -27.84 25.58 9.48
C GLU A 139 -27.73 26.88 10.30
N ILE A 140 -27.64 28.02 9.62
CA ILE A 140 -27.41 29.31 10.27
C ILE A 140 -28.77 29.96 10.63
N PRO A 141 -29.06 30.23 11.92
CA PRO A 141 -30.37 30.68 12.39
C PRO A 141 -30.59 32.20 12.22
N PHE A 142 -30.18 32.76 11.08
CA PHE A 142 -30.29 34.18 10.75
C PHE A 142 -31.06 34.39 9.45
N GLU A 143 -31.66 35.56 9.30
CA GLU A 143 -32.43 35.92 8.11
C GLU A 143 -31.51 36.16 6.90
N ASP A 144 -32.08 36.09 5.70
CA ASP A 144 -31.35 36.33 4.46
C ASP A 144 -30.71 37.73 4.46
N LYS A 145 -29.41 37.78 4.18
CA LYS A 145 -28.59 39.01 4.14
C LYS A 145 -28.64 39.85 5.41
N GLU A 146 -28.88 39.23 6.57
CA GLU A 146 -28.85 39.90 7.87
C GLU A 146 -27.48 40.55 8.17
N PHE A 147 -26.39 39.97 7.69
CA PHE A 147 -25.03 40.45 7.91
C PHE A 147 -24.45 41.16 6.69
N ASP A 148 -23.73 42.26 6.92
CA ASP A 148 -22.98 42.95 5.89
C ASP A 148 -21.70 42.20 5.52
N PHE A 149 -21.08 41.53 6.49
CA PHE A 149 -19.86 40.75 6.29
C PHE A 149 -19.88 39.46 7.11
N VAL A 150 -19.45 38.35 6.52
CA VAL A 150 -19.15 37.10 7.25
C VAL A 150 -17.67 36.76 7.15
N TYR A 151 -17.05 36.46 8.29
CA TYR A 151 -15.70 35.93 8.40
C TYR A 151 -15.79 34.45 8.77
N CYS A 152 -15.25 33.58 7.92
CA CYS A 152 -15.25 32.14 8.09
C CYS A 152 -13.82 31.62 7.87
N SER A 153 -13.10 31.31 8.95
CA SER A 153 -11.68 30.98 8.87
C SER A 153 -11.37 29.75 9.70
N HIS A 154 -10.90 28.70 9.03
CA HIS A 154 -10.66 27.37 9.54
C HIS A 154 -11.91 26.70 10.11
N VAL A 155 -12.91 26.52 9.24
CA VAL A 155 -14.23 25.97 9.58
C VAL A 155 -14.71 25.03 8.48
N LEU A 156 -14.65 25.47 7.22
CA LEU A 156 -15.19 24.72 6.09
C LEU A 156 -14.53 23.35 5.90
N GLU A 157 -13.25 23.21 6.24
CA GLU A 157 -12.51 21.94 6.18
C GLU A 157 -13.03 20.86 7.15
N HIS A 158 -13.84 21.24 8.14
CA HIS A 158 -14.45 20.35 9.14
C HIS A 158 -15.92 20.03 8.88
N THR A 159 -16.56 20.68 7.89
CA THR A 159 -18.00 20.53 7.63
C THR A 159 -18.32 19.11 7.13
N GLN A 160 -19.53 18.61 7.42
CA GLN A 160 -20.01 17.34 6.90
C GLN A 160 -20.61 17.51 5.49
N VAL A 161 -21.28 18.64 5.27
CA VAL A 161 -21.95 18.98 4.01
C VAL A 161 -21.48 20.37 3.54
N PRO A 162 -20.30 20.46 2.88
CA PRO A 162 -19.72 21.75 2.48
C PRO A 162 -20.61 22.61 1.58
N GLU A 163 -21.45 21.99 0.75
CA GLU A 163 -22.38 22.69 -0.12
C GLU A 163 -23.35 23.54 0.70
N ARG A 164 -23.94 22.93 1.73
CA ARG A 164 -24.92 23.59 2.58
C ARG A 164 -24.27 24.72 3.37
N ALA A 165 -23.06 24.51 3.88
CA ALA A 165 -22.28 25.56 4.54
C ALA A 165 -21.97 26.73 3.59
N CYS A 166 -21.61 26.46 2.33
CA CYS A 166 -21.35 27.50 1.33
C CYS A 166 -22.64 28.28 0.98
N GLU A 167 -23.75 27.58 0.79
CA GLU A 167 -25.07 28.16 0.54
C GLU A 167 -25.51 29.06 1.69
N GLU A 168 -25.38 28.60 2.93
CA GLU A 168 -25.73 29.36 4.13
C GLU A 168 -24.86 30.62 4.28
N LEU A 169 -23.53 30.52 4.06
CA LEU A 169 -22.64 31.68 4.06
C LEU A 169 -23.10 32.74 3.04
N MET A 170 -23.43 32.32 1.82
CA MET A 170 -23.95 33.20 0.80
C MET A 170 -25.35 33.71 1.14
N ARG A 171 -26.18 32.95 1.85
CA ARG A 171 -27.54 33.35 2.21
C ARG A 171 -27.54 34.46 3.26
N VAL A 172 -26.76 34.29 4.34
CA VAL A 172 -26.82 35.21 5.50
C VAL A 172 -26.02 36.50 5.33
N ALA A 173 -25.04 36.55 4.42
CA ALA A 173 -24.14 37.69 4.27
C ALA A 173 -24.11 38.29 2.87
N LYS A 174 -23.91 39.61 2.78
CA LYS A 174 -23.75 40.31 1.48
C LYS A 174 -22.39 40.05 0.83
N ARG A 175 -21.36 39.84 1.66
CA ARG A 175 -19.97 39.60 1.27
C ARG A 175 -19.25 38.91 2.42
N GLY A 176 -18.08 38.35 2.15
CA GLY A 176 -17.35 37.65 3.20
C GLY A 176 -15.93 37.26 2.84
N TYR A 177 -15.29 36.62 3.81
CA TYR A 177 -13.95 36.06 3.71
C TYR A 177 -13.94 34.62 4.18
N ILE A 178 -13.31 33.77 3.38
CA ILE A 178 -13.12 32.34 3.61
C ILE A 178 -11.62 32.07 3.70
N GLU A 179 -11.20 31.32 4.72
CA GLU A 179 -9.82 30.82 4.83
C GLU A 179 -9.80 29.39 5.31
N THR A 180 -9.07 28.52 4.62
CA THR A 180 -8.83 27.11 4.97
C THR A 180 -7.36 26.77 4.76
N PRO A 181 -6.80 25.72 5.39
CA PRO A 181 -5.46 25.24 5.06
C PRO A 181 -5.43 24.68 3.63
N THR A 182 -4.31 24.86 2.93
CA THR A 182 -4.09 24.17 1.65
C THR A 182 -3.76 22.70 1.89
N ARG A 183 -4.01 21.84 0.89
CA ARG A 183 -3.61 20.43 0.94
C ARG A 183 -2.12 20.27 1.27
N ALA A 184 -1.28 21.08 0.64
CA ALA A 184 0.16 21.06 0.86
C ALA A 184 0.54 21.38 2.31
N LYS A 185 -0.13 22.35 2.94
CA LYS A 185 0.10 22.66 4.37
C LYS A 185 -0.27 21.49 5.26
N ASP A 186 -1.43 20.88 4.99
CA ASP A 186 -1.93 19.75 5.78
C ASP A 186 -1.05 18.51 5.68
N LEU A 187 -0.54 18.21 4.48
CA LEU A 187 0.39 17.10 4.27
C LEU A 187 1.77 17.38 4.87
N TRP A 188 2.34 18.56 4.63
CA TRP A 188 3.70 18.89 5.11
C TRP A 188 3.80 19.08 6.62
N LEU A 189 2.73 19.55 7.27
CA LEU A 189 2.70 19.76 8.71
C LEU A 189 1.96 18.64 9.44
N ASN A 190 1.48 17.59 8.75
CA ASN A 190 0.59 16.56 9.28
C ASN A 190 -0.65 17.14 10.02
N SER A 191 -1.15 18.31 9.61
CA SER A 191 -2.19 19.00 10.38
C SER A 191 -3.60 18.48 10.15
N ALA A 192 -3.87 17.77 9.04
CA ALA A 192 -5.20 17.26 8.72
C ALA A 192 -5.71 16.26 9.78
N LYS A 193 -4.90 15.24 10.12
CA LYS A 193 -5.28 14.25 11.13
C LYS A 193 -5.37 14.84 12.54
N ILE A 194 -4.42 15.69 12.91
CA ILE A 194 -4.39 16.33 14.24
C ILE A 194 -5.62 17.21 14.45
N SER A 195 -6.09 17.87 13.38
CA SER A 195 -7.19 18.82 13.43
C SER A 195 -8.53 18.22 12.99
N ASN A 196 -8.58 16.92 12.65
CA ASN A 196 -9.77 16.24 12.11
C ASN A 196 -10.35 16.93 10.87
N HIS A 197 -9.51 17.29 9.89
CA HIS A 197 -9.99 17.81 8.61
C HIS A 197 -10.62 16.68 7.79
N ILE A 198 -11.75 16.98 7.18
CA ILE A 198 -12.46 16.07 6.25
C ILE A 198 -12.10 16.45 4.82
N TRP A 199 -11.93 17.75 4.56
CA TRP A 199 -11.73 18.28 3.21
C TRP A 199 -10.38 19.00 3.07
N SER A 200 -9.68 18.69 1.99
CA SER A 200 -8.73 19.61 1.37
C SER A 200 -9.53 20.67 0.61
N VAL A 201 -9.23 21.96 0.84
CA VAL A 201 -9.98 23.05 0.21
C VAL A 201 -9.04 23.96 -0.58
N GLU A 202 -9.24 24.04 -1.89
CA GLU A 202 -8.43 24.85 -2.82
C GLU A 202 -9.30 25.87 -3.58
N TYR A 203 -8.69 26.96 -4.07
CA TYR A 203 -9.40 27.97 -4.87
C TYR A 203 -8.76 28.07 -6.26
N LEU A 204 -9.39 27.40 -7.23
CA LEU A 204 -8.90 27.30 -8.61
C LEU A 204 -9.96 27.80 -9.58
N ASN A 205 -9.56 28.60 -10.58
CA ASN A 205 -10.45 29.12 -11.62
C ASN A 205 -11.73 29.81 -11.08
N GLU A 206 -11.58 30.59 -10.01
CA GLU A 206 -12.68 31.29 -9.31
C GLU A 206 -13.71 30.37 -8.63
N THR A 207 -13.37 29.09 -8.42
CA THR A 207 -14.19 28.08 -7.75
C THR A 207 -13.48 27.55 -6.49
N LEU A 208 -14.21 27.47 -5.38
CA LEU A 208 -13.77 26.83 -4.14
C LEU A 208 -14.01 25.31 -4.23
N ILE A 209 -12.93 24.54 -4.33
CA ILE A 209 -12.97 23.10 -4.55
C ILE A 209 -12.72 22.40 -3.22
N PHE A 210 -13.59 21.47 -2.87
CA PHE A 210 -13.47 20.58 -1.73
C PHE A 210 -13.13 19.19 -2.23
N ASP A 211 -11.98 18.65 -1.83
CA ASP A 211 -11.57 17.28 -2.09
C ASP A 211 -11.54 16.51 -0.76
N GLU A 212 -12.28 15.41 -0.66
CA GLU A 212 -12.30 14.58 0.55
C GLU A 212 -10.94 13.89 0.77
N TYR A 213 -10.38 13.99 1.99
CA TYR A 213 -9.09 13.37 2.34
C TYR A 213 -9.19 11.83 2.39
N GLU A 214 -8.18 11.13 1.87
CA GLU A 214 -8.00 9.69 2.11
C GLU A 214 -7.31 9.39 3.45
N GLU A 215 -7.43 8.15 3.91
CA GLU A 215 -6.71 7.68 5.09
C GLU A 215 -5.18 7.83 4.96
N SER A 216 -4.65 7.66 3.73
CA SER A 216 -3.25 7.93 3.38
C SER A 216 -2.92 9.43 3.44
N ASP A 217 -3.78 10.31 2.92
CA ASP A 217 -3.59 11.76 2.98
C ASP A 217 -3.54 12.28 4.44
N LEU A 218 -4.33 11.67 5.33
CA LEU A 218 -4.34 12.04 6.75
C LEU A 218 -3.00 11.74 7.45
N LEU A 219 -2.17 10.84 6.92
CA LEU A 219 -0.86 10.52 7.49
C LEU A 219 0.22 11.56 7.14
N GLY A 220 -0.03 12.42 6.13
CA GLY A 220 0.88 13.48 5.72
C GLY A 220 2.26 12.95 5.30
N VAL A 221 3.33 13.56 5.81
CA VAL A 221 4.72 13.10 5.60
C VAL A 221 5.18 12.12 6.69
N GLU A 222 4.27 11.62 7.53
CA GLU A 222 4.50 10.66 8.62
C GLU A 222 5.59 11.07 9.63
N THR A 223 5.89 12.37 9.68
CA THR A 223 6.86 12.93 10.63
C THR A 223 6.45 14.31 11.13
N ASP A 224 6.48 14.52 12.44
CA ASP A 224 6.11 15.80 13.05
C ASP A 224 7.27 16.79 13.09
N ILE A 225 8.42 16.48 12.47
CA ILE A 225 9.61 17.34 12.50
C ILE A 225 9.28 18.76 12.01
N LEU A 226 8.60 18.89 10.86
CA LEU A 226 8.28 20.20 10.28
C LEU A 226 7.26 20.97 11.14
N MET A 227 6.26 20.28 11.69
CA MET A 227 5.32 20.87 12.64
C MET A 227 6.04 21.36 13.90
N ASN A 228 6.94 20.55 14.46
CA ASN A 228 7.75 20.89 15.63
C ASN A 228 8.67 22.09 15.36
N MET A 229 9.32 22.13 14.20
CA MET A 229 10.12 23.29 13.76
C MET A 229 9.26 24.56 13.64
N HIS A 230 8.00 24.44 13.20
CA HIS A 230 7.10 25.59 13.09
C HIS A 230 6.61 26.09 14.46
N VAL A 231 6.13 25.19 15.31
CA VAL A 231 5.49 25.52 16.60
C VAL A 231 6.48 25.85 17.71
N ALA A 232 7.65 25.20 17.71
CA ALA A 232 8.66 25.30 18.74
C ALA A 232 10.09 25.35 18.14
N PRO A 233 10.42 26.36 17.32
CA PRO A 233 11.74 26.47 16.69
C PRO A 233 12.86 26.64 17.72
N GLN A 234 13.91 25.82 17.60
CA GLN A 234 15.06 25.76 18.50
C GLN A 234 16.28 26.51 17.96
N ASN A 235 16.41 26.65 16.64
CA ASN A 235 17.55 27.32 16.00
C ASN A 235 17.12 28.39 14.99
N GLU A 236 18.11 29.10 14.45
CA GLU A 236 17.92 30.20 13.50
C GLU A 236 17.18 29.75 12.22
N ARG A 237 17.49 28.56 11.69
CA ARG A 237 16.85 28.03 10.49
C ARG A 237 15.39 27.65 10.74
N GLU A 238 15.09 27.10 11.92
CA GLU A 238 13.72 26.77 12.31
C GLU A 238 12.87 28.03 12.54
N ARG A 239 13.43 29.07 13.15
CA ARG A 239 12.78 30.38 13.26
C ARG A 239 12.52 30.97 11.87
N ALA A 240 13.52 30.90 10.98
CA ALA A 240 13.38 31.36 9.61
C ALA A 240 12.27 30.62 8.85
N TYR A 241 12.20 29.29 9.00
CA TYR A 241 11.13 28.47 8.46
C TYR A 241 9.75 28.90 8.98
N SER A 242 9.60 29.07 10.30
CA SER A 242 8.34 29.49 10.91
C SER A 242 7.90 30.90 10.46
N ALA A 243 8.84 31.85 10.35
CA ALA A 243 8.57 33.18 9.82
C ALA A 243 8.14 33.14 8.35
N LEU A 244 8.69 32.24 7.53
CA LEU A 244 8.32 32.10 6.12
C LEU A 244 6.84 31.70 5.97
N ILE A 245 6.33 30.82 6.83
CA ILE A 245 4.92 30.41 6.84
C ILE A 245 3.99 31.61 7.06
N TYR A 246 4.32 32.48 8.03
CA TYR A 246 3.57 33.72 8.27
C TYR A 246 3.81 34.79 7.21
N LEU A 247 4.97 34.79 6.55
CA LEU A 247 5.32 35.75 5.51
C LEU A 247 4.60 35.45 4.19
N LYS A 248 4.34 34.16 3.90
CA LYS A 248 3.71 33.65 2.68
C LYS A 248 2.40 32.91 2.97
N PRO A 249 1.43 33.56 3.65
CA PRO A 249 0.21 32.91 4.08
C PRO A 249 -0.64 32.37 2.92
N ASP A 250 -0.52 32.95 1.73
CA ASP A 250 -1.22 32.58 0.51
C ASP A 250 -0.66 31.33 -0.17
N MET A 251 0.50 30.84 0.26
CA MET A 251 1.01 29.52 -0.13
C MET A 251 0.48 28.40 0.76
N PHE A 252 0.16 28.74 2.02
CA PHE A 252 -0.19 27.77 3.06
C PHE A 252 -1.70 27.74 3.35
N ASN A 253 -2.43 28.78 2.98
CA ASN A 253 -3.88 28.84 3.18
C ASN A 253 -4.57 29.26 1.89
N THR A 254 -5.72 28.63 1.63
CA THR A 254 -6.65 29.05 0.60
C THR A 254 -7.42 30.24 1.16
N MET A 255 -7.21 31.43 0.60
CA MET A 255 -7.76 32.68 1.12
C MET A 255 -8.65 33.36 0.07
N VAL A 256 -9.96 33.42 0.32
CA VAL A 256 -10.96 33.88 -0.66
C VAL A 256 -11.79 35.03 -0.08
N TYR A 257 -11.82 36.15 -0.79
CA TYR A 257 -12.77 37.24 -0.56
C TYR A 257 -13.89 37.16 -1.61
N TRP A 258 -15.15 37.27 -1.19
CA TRP A 258 -16.30 37.16 -2.09
C TRP A 258 -17.35 38.24 -1.83
N GLU A 259 -18.11 38.59 -2.88
CA GLU A 259 -19.24 39.53 -2.81
C GLU A 259 -20.46 38.92 -3.53
N ASN A 260 -21.62 39.00 -2.89
CA ASN A 260 -22.90 38.41 -3.28
C ASN A 260 -22.93 36.87 -3.31
N ASN A 261 -22.10 36.25 -4.14
CA ASN A 261 -21.98 34.80 -4.28
C ASN A 261 -20.55 34.40 -4.68
N PHE A 262 -20.23 33.11 -4.52
CA PHE A 262 -19.03 32.47 -5.03
C PHE A 262 -19.36 31.07 -5.55
N LYS A 263 -18.50 30.53 -6.43
CA LYS A 263 -18.66 29.17 -6.94
C LYS A 263 -17.96 28.17 -6.02
N TYR A 264 -18.54 27.00 -5.85
CA TYR A 264 -17.90 25.88 -5.17
C TYR A 264 -18.14 24.57 -5.94
N GLU A 265 -17.28 23.58 -5.68
CA GLU A 265 -17.35 22.22 -6.20
C GLU A 265 -16.96 21.27 -5.06
N VAL A 266 -17.73 20.21 -4.84
CA VAL A 266 -17.42 19.20 -3.81
C VAL A 266 -17.18 17.86 -4.49
N ARG A 267 -15.98 17.34 -4.32
CA ARG A 267 -15.49 16.09 -4.87
C ARG A 267 -15.38 15.08 -3.73
N ARG A 268 -16.43 14.28 -3.59
CA ARG A 268 -16.43 13.16 -2.66
C ARG A 268 -15.78 11.97 -3.32
N LYS A 269 -15.00 11.19 -2.57
CA LYS A 269 -14.42 9.96 -3.13
C LYS A 269 -15.48 8.90 -3.39
N SER A 270 -16.64 9.02 -2.74
CA SER A 270 -17.86 8.24 -3.04
C SER A 270 -18.68 8.76 -4.24
N GLN A 271 -18.31 9.89 -4.85
CA GLN A 271 -18.98 10.50 -5.99
C GLN A 271 -17.98 11.18 -6.94
N ILE A 272 -17.21 10.41 -7.72
CA ILE A 272 -16.72 10.95 -9.01
C ILE A 272 -17.89 10.88 -9.99
N GLN A 273 -18.68 11.94 -10.00
CA GLN A 273 -19.76 12.16 -10.96
C GLN A 273 -19.13 12.69 -12.26
N LEU A 274 -19.12 11.87 -13.30
CA LEU A 274 -18.80 12.27 -14.67
C LEU A 274 -19.81 13.34 -15.10
N SER A 275 -19.34 14.57 -15.38
CA SER A 275 -20.19 15.64 -15.88
C SER A 275 -20.39 15.52 -17.39
N VAL A 276 -21.56 15.05 -17.80
CA VAL A 276 -22.13 15.23 -19.15
C VAL A 276 -23.36 16.15 -19.01
N PRO A 277 -23.64 17.05 -19.98
CA PRO A 277 -24.61 18.14 -19.78
C PRO A 277 -26.03 17.59 -19.60
N VAL A 278 -26.69 18.01 -18.52
CA VAL A 278 -28.11 17.74 -18.26
C VAL A 278 -28.95 18.62 -19.19
N SER A 279 -29.67 18.00 -20.13
CA SER A 279 -30.87 18.58 -20.71
C SER A 279 -32.02 18.51 -19.71
N GLU A 280 -32.83 19.56 -19.67
CA GLU A 280 -33.96 19.83 -18.77
C GLU A 280 -34.87 18.63 -18.41
N PRO A 281 -35.53 18.66 -17.25
CA PRO A 281 -36.23 17.52 -16.66
C PRO A 281 -37.46 17.12 -17.49
N THR A 282 -37.35 16.01 -18.22
CA THR A 282 -38.51 15.26 -18.68
C THR A 282 -39.06 14.42 -17.54
N GLN A 283 -40.37 14.56 -17.31
CA GLN A 283 -41.16 13.79 -16.34
C GLN A 283 -40.81 12.29 -16.41
N ILE A 284 -40.24 11.76 -15.32
CA ILE A 284 -40.09 10.32 -15.16
C ILE A 284 -41.46 9.73 -14.82
N ASN A 285 -42.02 9.04 -15.80
CA ASN A 285 -43.09 8.09 -15.59
C ASN A 285 -42.61 6.95 -14.67
N ASN A 286 -43.46 6.58 -13.70
CA ASN A 286 -43.29 5.38 -12.88
C ASN A 286 -43.24 4.12 -13.77
N GLU A 287 -42.05 3.54 -13.96
CA GLU A 287 -41.91 2.15 -14.38
C GLU A 287 -41.75 1.26 -13.14
N LYS A 288 -42.56 0.18 -13.11
CA LYS A 288 -42.64 -0.77 -11.99
C LYS A 288 -41.34 -1.55 -11.81
N LYS A 289 -40.74 -1.53 -10.61
CA LYS A 289 -39.71 -2.50 -10.19
C LYS A 289 -40.28 -3.93 -10.28
N GLU A 290 -39.55 -4.85 -10.92
CA GLU A 290 -39.87 -6.29 -10.90
C GLU A 290 -39.77 -6.83 -9.46
N GLU A 291 -40.82 -7.53 -9.02
CA GLU A 291 -40.94 -8.11 -7.67
C GLU A 291 -40.19 -9.46 -7.60
N VAL A 292 -39.14 -9.56 -6.77
CA VAL A 292 -38.31 -10.80 -6.63
C VAL A 292 -38.89 -11.71 -5.56
N ASN A 293 -39.09 -13.00 -5.88
CA ASN A 293 -39.58 -14.00 -4.93
C ASN A 293 -38.44 -14.65 -4.13
N PHE A 294 -38.33 -14.30 -2.84
CA PHE A 294 -37.29 -14.74 -1.91
C PHE A 294 -37.85 -15.66 -0.82
N VAL A 295 -37.22 -16.82 -0.62
CA VAL A 295 -37.56 -17.74 0.48
C VAL A 295 -36.33 -18.00 1.34
N GLN A 296 -36.46 -17.79 2.64
CA GLN A 296 -35.45 -18.13 3.63
C GLN A 296 -35.85 -19.40 4.39
N VAL A 297 -35.00 -20.42 4.39
CA VAL A 297 -35.16 -21.60 5.26
C VAL A 297 -34.22 -21.44 6.45
N HIS A 298 -34.81 -21.41 7.64
CA HIS A 298 -34.10 -21.21 8.90
C HIS A 298 -34.35 -22.37 9.86
N THR A 299 -33.34 -22.70 10.66
CA THR A 299 -33.45 -23.63 11.79
C THR A 299 -33.07 -22.90 13.06
N PHE A 300 -33.74 -23.25 14.16
CA PHE A 300 -33.40 -22.75 15.49
C PHE A 300 -32.79 -23.85 16.36
N TYR A 301 -32.17 -23.50 17.48
CA TYR A 301 -31.77 -24.53 18.43
C TYR A 301 -32.99 -25.27 19.00
N PRO A 302 -32.94 -26.61 19.12
CA PRO A 302 -34.05 -27.39 19.68
C PRO A 302 -34.50 -26.90 21.06
N GLN A 303 -33.55 -26.56 21.96
CA GLN A 303 -33.88 -26.08 23.30
C GLN A 303 -34.63 -24.74 23.28
N TYR A 304 -34.34 -23.88 22.31
CA TYR A 304 -35.09 -22.64 22.14
C TYR A 304 -36.53 -22.93 21.71
N LEU A 305 -36.73 -23.78 20.71
CA LEU A 305 -38.08 -24.12 20.22
C LEU A 305 -38.92 -24.77 21.32
N GLU A 306 -38.35 -25.71 22.08
CA GLU A 306 -39.02 -26.31 23.24
C GLU A 306 -39.45 -25.25 24.26
N ASN A 307 -38.56 -24.32 24.59
CA ASN A 307 -38.86 -23.23 25.51
C ASN A 307 -39.94 -22.28 24.97
N PHE A 308 -39.84 -21.90 23.70
CA PHE A 308 -40.78 -21.01 23.02
C PHE A 308 -42.19 -21.62 23.00
N LEU A 309 -42.31 -22.89 22.60
CA LEU A 309 -43.59 -23.61 22.57
C LEU A 309 -44.21 -23.75 23.96
N ARG A 310 -43.39 -24.00 25.00
CA ARG A 310 -43.84 -24.10 26.39
C ARG A 310 -44.36 -22.76 26.94
N THR A 311 -43.72 -21.65 26.56
CA THR A 311 -44.06 -20.30 27.03
C THR A 311 -45.17 -19.64 26.22
N HIS A 312 -45.49 -20.18 25.04
CA HIS A 312 -46.52 -19.68 24.13
C HIS A 312 -47.60 -20.75 23.82
N PRO A 313 -48.31 -21.29 24.83
CA PRO A 313 -49.32 -22.34 24.60
C PRO A 313 -50.46 -21.89 23.67
N GLN A 314 -50.70 -20.58 23.55
CA GLN A 314 -51.67 -19.98 22.63
C GLN A 314 -51.40 -20.26 21.16
N LEU A 315 -50.17 -20.65 20.78
CA LEU A 315 -49.80 -21.01 19.40
C LEU A 315 -50.76 -22.05 18.81
N SER A 316 -51.25 -22.98 19.62
CA SER A 316 -52.24 -23.99 19.23
C SER A 316 -53.49 -23.39 18.58
N ASN A 317 -53.93 -22.21 19.00
CA ASN A 317 -55.15 -21.54 18.51
C ASN A 317 -54.90 -20.55 17.36
N LEU A 318 -53.64 -20.28 17.01
CA LEU A 318 -53.26 -19.36 15.94
C LEU A 318 -53.21 -20.09 14.59
N THR A 319 -53.44 -19.35 13.49
CA THR A 319 -53.14 -19.87 12.15
C THR A 319 -51.63 -20.06 11.97
N PHE A 320 -51.22 -20.81 10.95
CA PHE A 320 -49.80 -21.00 10.59
C PHE A 320 -49.05 -19.65 10.51
N ASP A 321 -49.59 -18.69 9.76
CA ASP A 321 -48.94 -17.39 9.58
C ASP A 321 -48.83 -16.59 10.88
N GLN A 322 -49.88 -16.59 11.71
CA GLN A 322 -49.87 -15.91 13.00
C GLN A 322 -48.84 -16.52 13.95
N ALA A 323 -48.81 -17.86 14.02
CA ALA A 323 -47.86 -18.60 14.85
C ALA A 323 -46.41 -18.38 14.38
N ARG A 324 -46.19 -18.36 13.07
CA ARG A 324 -44.88 -18.08 12.48
C ARG A 324 -44.40 -16.66 12.76
N LYS A 325 -45.24 -15.64 12.53
CA LYS A 325 -44.88 -14.24 12.80
C LYS A 325 -44.49 -14.04 14.26
N LEU A 326 -45.25 -14.64 15.19
CA LEU A 326 -44.95 -14.58 16.62
C LEU A 326 -43.56 -15.16 16.93
N LEU A 327 -43.18 -16.28 16.31
CA LEU A 327 -41.85 -16.87 16.46
C LEU A 327 -40.73 -15.99 15.89
N LEU A 328 -40.91 -15.44 14.70
CA LEU A 328 -39.89 -14.60 14.04
C LEU A 328 -39.69 -13.23 14.74
N GLN A 329 -40.69 -12.77 15.49
CA GLN A 329 -40.66 -11.52 16.26
C GLN A 329 -40.15 -11.69 17.71
N ASP A 330 -39.81 -12.91 18.12
CA ASP A 330 -39.32 -13.19 19.48
C ASP A 330 -37.90 -12.65 19.73
N GLY A 331 -37.15 -12.35 18.67
CA GLY A 331 -35.81 -11.72 18.76
C GLY A 331 -34.63 -12.69 18.83
N PHE A 332 -34.90 -14.00 18.89
CA PHE A 332 -33.85 -15.03 18.84
C PHE A 332 -33.40 -15.25 17.39
N SER A 333 -32.08 -15.33 17.16
CA SER A 333 -31.48 -15.37 15.80
C SER A 333 -31.88 -14.22 14.86
N ALA A 334 -32.47 -13.14 15.37
CA ALA A 334 -33.06 -12.09 14.55
C ALA A 334 -32.05 -11.41 13.60
N SER A 335 -30.76 -11.41 13.96
CA SER A 335 -29.69 -10.90 13.08
C SER A 335 -29.50 -11.69 11.78
N HIS A 336 -30.05 -12.90 11.69
CA HIS A 336 -30.04 -13.73 10.48
C HIS A 336 -31.36 -13.71 9.71
N LEU A 337 -32.40 -13.05 10.21
CA LEU A 337 -33.74 -13.04 9.62
C LEU A 337 -33.89 -11.84 8.67
N LEU A 338 -33.58 -12.05 7.39
CA LEU A 338 -33.55 -10.97 6.38
C LEU A 338 -34.92 -10.70 5.75
N GLY A 339 -35.85 -11.66 5.82
CA GLY A 339 -37.12 -11.62 5.12
C GLY A 339 -37.94 -10.34 5.34
N ASN A 340 -38.12 -9.91 6.60
CA ASN A 340 -38.94 -8.74 6.89
C ASN A 340 -38.39 -7.46 6.25
N GLY A 341 -37.08 -7.22 6.34
CA GLY A 341 -36.50 -6.01 5.77
C GLY A 341 -36.33 -6.07 4.25
N LEU A 342 -36.14 -7.26 3.67
CA LEU A 342 -36.23 -7.44 2.22
C LEU A 342 -37.65 -7.11 1.70
N ALA A 343 -38.70 -7.45 2.45
CA ALA A 343 -40.07 -7.09 2.09
C ALA A 343 -40.28 -5.57 2.03
N GLU A 344 -39.67 -4.79 2.93
CA GLU A 344 -39.75 -3.33 2.95
C GLU A 344 -39.13 -2.68 1.70
N ILE A 345 -38.15 -3.32 1.08
CA ILE A 345 -37.51 -2.84 -0.16
C ILE A 345 -38.07 -3.49 -1.44
N GLY A 346 -39.20 -4.19 -1.35
CA GLY A 346 -39.98 -4.64 -2.51
C GLY A 346 -39.79 -6.11 -2.91
N TYR A 347 -39.26 -6.96 -2.03
CA TYR A 347 -39.27 -8.41 -2.25
C TYR A 347 -40.59 -9.04 -1.82
N ARG A 348 -41.00 -10.09 -2.53
CA ARG A 348 -41.97 -11.04 -1.99
C ARG A 348 -41.20 -12.06 -1.15
N THR A 349 -41.39 -12.02 0.17
CA THR A 349 -40.60 -12.84 1.09
C THR A 349 -41.43 -13.85 1.86
N GLU A 350 -40.90 -15.06 2.02
CA GLU A 350 -41.45 -16.08 2.89
C GLU A 350 -40.33 -16.71 3.73
N THR A 351 -40.56 -16.94 5.03
CA THR A 351 -39.58 -17.63 5.90
C THR A 351 -40.14 -18.97 6.34
N ILE A 352 -39.42 -20.05 6.04
CA ILE A 352 -39.72 -21.41 6.47
C ILE A 352 -38.88 -21.72 7.72
N VAL A 353 -39.55 -22.05 8.82
CA VAL A 353 -38.88 -22.55 10.03
C VAL A 353 -38.89 -24.07 10.00
N ALA A 354 -37.82 -24.65 9.48
CA ALA A 354 -37.81 -26.06 9.11
C ALA A 354 -37.99 -27.02 10.30
N ASN A 355 -37.31 -26.78 11.41
CA ASN A 355 -37.26 -27.71 12.54
C ASN A 355 -38.30 -27.43 13.63
N CYS A 356 -39.31 -26.60 13.39
CA CYS A 356 -40.43 -26.39 14.32
C CYS A 356 -41.61 -27.31 13.99
N GLY A 357 -41.66 -28.50 14.59
CA GLY A 357 -42.70 -29.51 14.32
C GLY A 357 -44.13 -28.99 14.46
N THR A 358 -44.40 -28.10 15.42
CA THR A 358 -45.74 -27.49 15.59
C THR A 358 -46.13 -26.61 14.41
N LEU A 359 -45.22 -25.77 13.90
CA LEU A 359 -45.48 -24.96 12.70
C LEU A 359 -45.65 -25.83 11.46
N GLN A 360 -44.81 -26.85 11.31
CA GLN A 360 -44.89 -27.79 10.19
C GLN A 360 -46.22 -28.58 10.20
N SER A 361 -46.69 -28.98 11.38
CA SER A 361 -47.98 -29.68 11.53
C SER A 361 -49.18 -28.77 11.23
N LYS A 362 -49.11 -27.48 11.61
CA LYS A 362 -50.12 -26.48 11.28
C LYS A 362 -50.19 -26.22 9.79
N TRP A 363 -49.03 -26.04 9.16
CA TRP A 363 -48.94 -25.87 7.71
C TRP A 363 -49.58 -27.05 6.97
N LEU A 364 -49.24 -28.30 7.35
CA LEU A 364 -49.85 -29.51 6.75
C LEU A 364 -51.38 -29.57 6.94
N SER A 365 -51.86 -29.22 8.14
CA SER A 365 -53.30 -29.21 8.44
C SER A 365 -54.05 -28.17 7.60
N GLU A 366 -53.47 -26.99 7.42
CA GLU A 366 -54.07 -25.89 6.64
C GLU A 366 -53.99 -26.16 5.14
N ALA A 367 -52.89 -26.77 4.66
CA ALA A 367 -52.68 -27.20 3.28
C ALA A 367 -53.50 -28.45 2.89
N LYS A 368 -54.17 -29.11 3.85
CA LYS A 368 -54.98 -30.34 3.68
C LYS A 368 -54.20 -31.54 3.12
N LEU A 369 -52.92 -31.68 3.45
CA LEU A 369 -52.05 -32.76 2.98
C LEU A 369 -51.88 -33.86 4.05
N ASN A 370 -52.04 -35.13 3.67
CA ASN A 370 -51.84 -36.28 4.56
C ASN A 370 -50.48 -36.93 4.32
N VAL A 371 -49.61 -36.96 5.34
CA VAL A 371 -48.28 -37.60 5.23
C VAL A 371 -48.38 -39.08 5.64
N ARG A 372 -47.96 -39.98 4.75
CA ARG A 372 -47.70 -41.39 5.03
C ARG A 372 -46.19 -41.53 5.27
N ASP A 373 -45.81 -41.98 6.47
CA ASP A 373 -44.46 -42.36 6.91
C ASP A 373 -43.63 -41.30 7.69
N GLN A 374 -43.05 -41.71 8.84
CA GLN A 374 -42.62 -40.80 9.92
C GLN A 374 -41.11 -40.49 9.99
N LYS A 375 -40.25 -41.13 9.19
CA LYS A 375 -38.78 -40.99 9.31
C LYS A 375 -38.15 -39.91 8.41
N SER A 376 -38.91 -39.31 7.49
CA SER A 376 -38.44 -38.34 6.47
C SER A 376 -39.15 -36.97 6.55
N ILE A 377 -39.93 -36.75 7.61
CA ILE A 377 -40.93 -35.68 7.74
C ILE A 377 -40.39 -34.26 7.50
N VAL A 378 -39.27 -33.85 8.10
CA VAL A 378 -38.89 -32.42 8.09
C VAL A 378 -38.40 -31.96 6.72
N GLN A 379 -37.45 -32.67 6.10
CA GLN A 379 -36.98 -32.32 4.77
C GLN A 379 -38.10 -32.46 3.73
N ASP A 380 -38.96 -33.47 3.84
CA ASP A 380 -40.06 -33.66 2.89
C ASP A 380 -41.11 -32.57 2.98
N ILE A 381 -41.42 -32.07 4.18
CA ILE A 381 -42.35 -30.94 4.33
C ILE A 381 -41.71 -29.66 3.79
N VAL A 382 -40.43 -29.40 4.09
CA VAL A 382 -39.73 -28.22 3.54
C VAL A 382 -39.66 -28.29 2.02
N ILE A 383 -39.43 -29.47 1.44
CA ILE A 383 -39.52 -29.68 -0.02
C ILE A 383 -40.92 -29.31 -0.49
N GLN A 384 -41.98 -29.84 0.10
CA GLN A 384 -43.36 -29.49 -0.30
C GLN A 384 -43.64 -27.99 -0.21
N GLN A 385 -43.16 -27.32 0.85
CA GLN A 385 -43.27 -25.86 0.99
C GLN A 385 -42.52 -25.13 -0.14
N LEU A 386 -41.30 -25.56 -0.47
CA LEU A 386 -40.52 -24.98 -1.56
C LEU A 386 -41.14 -25.27 -2.94
N GLU A 387 -41.76 -26.43 -3.15
CA GLU A 387 -42.49 -26.79 -4.38
C GLU A 387 -43.74 -25.92 -4.58
N GLU A 388 -44.41 -25.52 -3.50
CA GLU A 388 -45.55 -24.59 -3.55
C GLU A 388 -45.08 -23.15 -3.79
N LEU A 389 -44.01 -22.72 -3.12
CA LEU A 389 -43.53 -21.34 -3.15
C LEU A 389 -42.70 -21.00 -4.40
N LYS A 390 -42.00 -21.98 -4.97
CA LYS A 390 -41.07 -21.86 -6.11
C LYS A 390 -40.21 -20.58 -6.06
N PRO A 391 -39.37 -20.40 -5.02
CA PRO A 391 -38.49 -19.25 -4.89
C PRO A 391 -37.62 -19.02 -6.12
N GLU A 392 -37.46 -17.75 -6.49
CA GLU A 392 -36.36 -17.34 -7.36
C GLU A 392 -35.04 -17.36 -6.60
N VAL A 393 -35.05 -16.86 -5.35
CA VAL A 393 -33.89 -16.85 -4.47
C VAL A 393 -34.19 -17.71 -3.24
N LEU A 394 -33.37 -18.73 -3.03
CA LEU A 394 -33.43 -19.62 -1.88
C LEU A 394 -32.24 -19.36 -0.96
N TYR A 395 -32.51 -18.88 0.25
CA TYR A 395 -31.49 -18.62 1.26
C TYR A 395 -31.56 -19.65 2.40
N LEU A 396 -30.47 -20.39 2.62
CA LEU A 396 -30.37 -21.48 3.59
C LEU A 396 -29.38 -21.11 4.69
N THR A 397 -29.86 -20.88 5.91
CA THR A 397 -28.98 -20.58 7.05
C THR A 397 -28.42 -21.85 7.72
N ASP A 398 -28.84 -23.02 7.26
CA ASP A 398 -28.36 -24.32 7.72
C ASP A 398 -27.99 -25.21 6.52
N PRO A 399 -26.93 -24.83 5.77
CA PRO A 399 -26.51 -25.55 4.57
C PRO A 399 -25.86 -26.91 4.87
N ILE A 400 -25.89 -27.36 6.13
CA ILE A 400 -25.43 -28.71 6.54
C ILE A 400 -26.61 -29.68 6.49
N ASN A 401 -27.73 -29.31 7.11
CA ASN A 401 -28.96 -30.13 7.06
C ASN A 401 -29.69 -30.00 5.72
N PHE A 402 -29.49 -28.89 5.01
CA PHE A 402 -30.08 -28.59 3.70
C PHE A 402 -28.98 -28.39 2.65
N ASP A 403 -28.10 -29.38 2.55
CA ASP A 403 -26.95 -29.34 1.63
C ASP A 403 -27.35 -29.67 0.18
N SER A 404 -26.36 -29.89 -0.70
CA SER A 404 -26.61 -30.19 -2.11
C SER A 404 -27.40 -31.50 -2.33
N ARG A 405 -27.33 -32.47 -1.41
CA ARG A 405 -28.15 -33.70 -1.48
C ARG A 405 -29.62 -33.40 -1.25
N PHE A 406 -29.92 -32.44 -0.36
CA PHE A 406 -31.28 -31.94 -0.16
C PHE A 406 -31.77 -31.17 -1.39
N LEU A 407 -30.97 -30.23 -1.92
CA LEU A 407 -31.34 -29.41 -3.07
C LEU A 407 -31.68 -30.25 -4.32
N ARG A 408 -30.96 -31.36 -4.54
CA ARG A 408 -31.22 -32.30 -5.63
C ARG A 408 -32.56 -33.05 -5.54
N LYS A 409 -33.28 -32.97 -4.41
CA LYS A 409 -34.62 -33.55 -4.26
C LYS A 409 -35.74 -32.62 -4.78
N LEU A 410 -35.46 -31.33 -5.01
CA LEU A 410 -36.43 -30.39 -5.56
C LEU A 410 -36.72 -30.70 -7.03
N SER A 411 -37.98 -30.58 -7.43
CA SER A 411 -38.43 -30.75 -8.81
C SER A 411 -38.07 -29.56 -9.72
N PHE A 412 -37.68 -28.44 -9.10
CA PHE A 412 -37.22 -27.22 -9.74
C PHE A 412 -35.87 -26.78 -9.19
N THR A 413 -35.16 -25.94 -9.94
CA THR A 413 -33.91 -25.31 -9.48
C THR A 413 -34.18 -23.83 -9.24
N PRO A 414 -34.02 -23.31 -7.99
CA PRO A 414 -34.07 -21.88 -7.74
C PRO A 414 -33.08 -21.13 -8.64
N LYS A 415 -33.42 -19.91 -9.05
CA LYS A 415 -32.51 -19.09 -9.86
C LYS A 415 -31.25 -18.78 -9.06
N LEU A 416 -31.32 -18.59 -7.75
CA LEU A 416 -30.15 -18.35 -6.92
C LEU A 416 -30.26 -19.11 -5.59
N VAL A 417 -29.25 -19.91 -5.26
CA VAL A 417 -29.14 -20.63 -3.99
C VAL A 417 -27.98 -20.09 -3.18
N ILE A 418 -28.31 -19.49 -2.03
CA ILE A 418 -27.35 -18.86 -1.12
C ILE A 418 -27.35 -19.65 0.20
N GLY A 419 -26.17 -20.04 0.67
CA GLY A 419 -25.99 -20.61 2.00
C GLY A 419 -25.30 -19.62 2.94
N TRP A 420 -25.54 -19.71 4.25
CA TRP A 420 -24.75 -18.98 5.24
C TRP A 420 -24.15 -19.92 6.28
N ARG A 421 -22.85 -19.78 6.57
CA ARG A 421 -22.19 -20.59 7.59
C ARG A 421 -21.02 -19.89 8.27
N ALA A 422 -20.96 -19.99 9.61
CA ALA A 422 -19.82 -19.57 10.43
C ALA A 422 -19.64 -20.50 11.65
N ALA A 423 -19.79 -21.81 11.47
CA ALA A 423 -19.69 -22.82 12.53
C ALA A 423 -19.18 -24.15 11.98
N THR A 424 -18.76 -25.05 12.88
CA THR A 424 -18.16 -26.39 12.61
C THR A 424 -18.85 -27.11 11.44
N ILE A 425 -18.06 -27.62 10.50
CA ILE A 425 -18.54 -28.32 9.31
C ILE A 425 -18.29 -29.82 9.48
N PRO A 426 -19.33 -30.68 9.44
CA PRO A 426 -19.16 -32.13 9.50
C PRO A 426 -18.47 -32.69 8.25
N GLU A 427 -17.74 -33.79 8.42
CA GLU A 427 -17.16 -34.55 7.32
C GLU A 427 -18.26 -35.05 6.35
N GLY A 428 -18.00 -34.96 5.03
CA GLY A 428 -18.96 -35.37 4.00
C GLY A 428 -20.09 -34.38 3.73
N THR A 429 -19.92 -33.10 4.11
CA THR A 429 -20.78 -31.98 3.68
C THR A 429 -20.56 -31.71 2.18
N ASP A 430 -21.64 -31.50 1.41
CA ASP A 430 -21.59 -31.25 -0.04
C ASP A 430 -22.26 -29.91 -0.38
N TRP A 431 -21.49 -28.93 -0.88
CA TRP A 431 -21.97 -27.60 -1.28
C TRP A 431 -21.93 -27.34 -2.79
N SER A 432 -21.77 -28.38 -3.61
CA SER A 432 -21.75 -28.31 -5.09
C SER A 432 -22.95 -27.62 -5.76
N SER A 433 -24.12 -27.63 -5.12
CA SER A 433 -25.33 -26.99 -5.64
C SER A 433 -25.52 -25.53 -5.20
N PHE A 434 -24.63 -24.99 -4.35
CA PHE A 434 -24.73 -23.61 -3.88
C PHE A 434 -24.06 -22.66 -4.85
N ASP A 435 -24.75 -21.58 -5.22
CA ASP A 435 -24.15 -20.53 -6.03
C ASP A 435 -23.21 -19.66 -5.20
N ILE A 436 -23.56 -19.43 -3.94
CA ILE A 436 -22.79 -18.63 -3.00
C ILE A 436 -22.89 -19.22 -1.60
N ILE A 437 -21.75 -19.36 -0.92
CA ILE A 437 -21.69 -19.53 0.53
C ILE A 437 -21.21 -18.23 1.17
N LEU A 438 -22.09 -17.61 1.96
CA LEU A 438 -21.81 -16.46 2.79
C LEU A 438 -21.21 -16.90 4.12
N THR A 439 -20.16 -16.23 4.56
CA THR A 439 -19.51 -16.52 5.85
C THR A 439 -18.91 -15.26 6.43
N SER A 440 -18.66 -15.22 7.73
CA SER A 440 -18.00 -14.11 8.40
C SER A 440 -16.54 -14.41 8.76
N LEU A 441 -15.99 -15.52 8.25
CA LEU A 441 -14.65 -16.02 8.56
C LEU A 441 -13.87 -16.31 7.26
N ASN A 442 -12.67 -15.75 7.11
CA ASN A 442 -11.86 -15.92 5.91
C ASN A 442 -11.41 -17.37 5.68
N GLY A 443 -11.03 -18.10 6.74
CA GLY A 443 -10.67 -19.51 6.61
C GLY A 443 -11.82 -20.39 6.09
N LEU A 444 -13.07 -20.10 6.48
CA LEU A 444 -14.24 -20.80 5.98
C LEU A 444 -14.57 -20.41 4.54
N LYS A 445 -14.31 -19.15 4.14
CA LYS A 445 -14.55 -18.67 2.77
C LYS A 445 -13.79 -19.54 1.76
N ASN A 446 -12.50 -19.79 2.01
CA ASN A 446 -11.68 -20.61 1.13
C ASN A 446 -12.15 -22.07 1.15
N TYR A 447 -12.44 -22.60 2.33
CA TYR A 447 -12.87 -23.98 2.50
C TYR A 447 -14.24 -24.29 1.86
N ALA A 448 -15.13 -23.30 1.76
CA ALA A 448 -16.42 -23.47 1.08
C ALA A 448 -16.26 -23.82 -0.40
N LEU A 449 -15.22 -23.32 -1.07
CA LEU A 449 -14.91 -23.65 -2.47
C LEU A 449 -14.42 -25.10 -2.59
N GLU A 450 -13.65 -25.60 -1.63
CA GLU A 450 -13.21 -27.00 -1.57
C GLU A 450 -14.38 -27.98 -1.41
N LEU A 451 -15.44 -27.56 -0.70
CA LEU A 451 -16.69 -28.32 -0.56
C LEU A 451 -17.62 -28.22 -1.79
N GLY A 452 -17.19 -27.51 -2.83
CA GLY A 452 -17.86 -27.43 -4.13
C GLY A 452 -18.74 -26.20 -4.36
N ALA A 453 -18.83 -25.25 -3.42
CA ALA A 453 -19.59 -24.03 -3.66
C ALA A 453 -19.03 -23.25 -4.86
N LYS A 454 -19.89 -22.70 -5.72
CA LYS A 454 -19.43 -21.97 -6.91
C LYS A 454 -18.71 -20.67 -6.58
N SER A 455 -19.09 -20.05 -5.47
CA SER A 455 -18.44 -18.86 -4.93
C SER A 455 -18.62 -18.78 -3.42
N SER A 456 -17.80 -17.97 -2.78
CA SER A 456 -17.91 -17.67 -1.34
C SER A 456 -17.54 -16.22 -1.06
N GLN A 457 -18.23 -15.60 -0.10
CA GLN A 457 -18.08 -14.17 0.20
C GLN A 457 -18.18 -13.88 1.69
N ILE A 458 -17.43 -12.86 2.15
CA ILE A 458 -17.57 -12.34 3.51
C ILE A 458 -18.91 -11.60 3.66
N PHE A 459 -19.69 -11.97 4.66
CA PHE A 459 -20.97 -11.36 5.01
C PHE A 459 -21.23 -11.50 6.51
N TYR A 460 -21.39 -10.37 7.18
CA TYR A 460 -21.69 -10.32 8.61
C TYR A 460 -23.20 -10.19 8.86
N PRO A 461 -23.81 -10.97 9.75
CA PRO A 461 -25.19 -10.73 10.19
C PRO A 461 -25.32 -9.37 10.90
N GLY A 462 -26.51 -8.78 10.89
CA GLY A 462 -26.72 -7.40 11.36
C GLY A 462 -27.61 -7.28 12.60
N TYR A 463 -27.35 -6.32 13.47
CA TYR A 463 -28.16 -6.12 14.68
C TYR A 463 -29.51 -5.44 14.36
N PRO A 464 -30.67 -6.03 14.73
CA PRO A 464 -31.96 -5.44 14.44
C PRO A 464 -32.31 -4.28 15.40
N ASN A 465 -32.47 -3.07 14.85
CA ASN A 465 -32.70 -1.83 15.61
C ASN A 465 -33.92 -1.91 16.56
N TRP A 466 -34.95 -2.67 16.20
CA TRP A 466 -36.15 -2.81 17.02
C TRP A 466 -35.88 -3.54 18.35
N ILE A 467 -34.84 -4.36 18.47
CA ILE A 467 -34.51 -5.07 19.71
C ILE A 467 -34.08 -4.07 20.78
N SER A 468 -33.17 -3.14 20.44
CA SER A 468 -32.71 -2.08 21.33
C SER A 468 -33.87 -1.24 21.88
N ALA A 469 -34.89 -0.97 21.06
CA ALA A 469 -36.08 -0.25 21.50
C ALA A 469 -36.89 -0.97 22.60
N HIS A 470 -36.85 -2.31 22.62
CA HIS A 470 -37.55 -3.14 23.61
C HIS A 470 -36.73 -3.36 24.90
N THR A 471 -35.42 -3.17 24.84
CA THR A 471 -34.51 -3.39 25.96
C THR A 471 -33.98 -2.10 26.58
N LYS A 472 -34.14 -0.94 25.92
CA LYS A 472 -33.61 0.36 26.37
C LYS A 472 -33.87 0.71 27.85
N ASN A 473 -35.00 0.27 28.41
CA ASN A 473 -35.40 0.57 29.78
C ASN A 473 -34.77 -0.38 30.82
N ILE A 474 -34.11 -1.46 30.40
CA ILE A 474 -33.40 -2.36 31.29
C ILE A 474 -32.16 -1.64 31.82
N GLN A 475 -32.08 -1.55 33.15
CA GLN A 475 -30.94 -1.01 33.86
C GLN A 475 -30.02 -2.16 34.32
N PRO A 476 -28.69 -1.95 34.40
CA PRO A 476 -27.78 -2.96 34.88
C PRO A 476 -28.06 -3.34 36.35
N GLU A 477 -28.29 -4.63 36.61
CA GLU A 477 -28.46 -5.21 37.95
C GLU A 477 -27.20 -5.96 38.42
N PHE A 478 -26.41 -6.46 37.47
CA PHE A 478 -25.22 -7.27 37.70
C PHE A 478 -23.95 -6.53 37.26
N ASP A 479 -22.83 -6.85 37.89
CA ASP A 479 -21.54 -6.31 37.48
C ASP A 479 -21.10 -6.91 36.15
N LEU A 480 -21.36 -8.21 35.95
CA LEU A 480 -21.07 -8.91 34.70
C LEU A 480 -22.18 -9.91 34.36
N SER A 481 -22.57 -9.90 33.08
CA SER A 481 -23.51 -10.85 32.51
C SER A 481 -22.85 -11.68 31.39
N PHE A 482 -23.28 -12.94 31.26
CA PHE A 482 -22.95 -13.79 30.13
C PHE A 482 -24.17 -14.65 29.77
N ALA A 483 -24.52 -14.73 28.49
CA ALA A 483 -25.57 -15.63 27.99
C ALA A 483 -25.03 -16.53 26.88
N GLY A 484 -25.10 -17.84 27.04
CA GLY A 484 -24.54 -18.77 26.05
C GLY A 484 -24.71 -20.24 26.41
N GLN A 485 -24.08 -21.13 25.65
CA GLN A 485 -24.11 -22.56 25.92
C GLN A 485 -23.01 -22.99 26.91
N TRP A 486 -23.18 -24.13 27.55
CA TRP A 486 -22.15 -24.84 28.29
C TRP A 486 -22.01 -26.23 27.66
N THR A 487 -20.89 -26.49 26.99
CA THR A 487 -20.56 -27.82 26.45
C THR A 487 -19.09 -28.13 26.67
N LEU A 488 -18.77 -29.38 26.92
CA LEU A 488 -17.40 -29.82 27.26
C LEU A 488 -16.48 -30.01 26.05
N ASP A 489 -17.04 -30.03 24.84
CA ASP A 489 -16.37 -30.42 23.60
C ASP A 489 -16.05 -29.24 22.66
N GLN A 490 -16.84 -28.17 22.71
CA GLN A 490 -16.75 -26.99 21.84
C GLN A 490 -16.39 -25.70 22.58
N HIS A 491 -16.55 -25.68 23.90
CA HIS A 491 -16.49 -24.45 24.69
C HIS A 491 -15.52 -24.56 25.87
N THR A 492 -14.50 -25.40 25.73
CA THR A 492 -13.53 -25.71 26.80
C THR A 492 -12.88 -24.44 27.37
N GLN A 493 -12.34 -23.59 26.51
CA GLN A 493 -11.67 -22.35 26.92
C GLN A 493 -12.66 -21.33 27.50
N ARG A 494 -13.86 -21.17 26.91
CA ARG A 494 -14.90 -20.30 27.47
C ARG A 494 -15.35 -20.75 28.86
N ASN A 495 -15.55 -22.05 29.05
CA ASN A 495 -15.95 -22.60 30.34
C ASN A 495 -14.86 -22.37 31.39
N ALA A 496 -13.58 -22.43 31.01
CA ALA A 496 -12.47 -22.06 31.87
C ALA A 496 -12.54 -20.58 32.30
N TYR A 497 -12.75 -19.64 31.37
CA TYR A 497 -12.91 -18.23 31.73
C TYR A 497 -14.11 -17.97 32.65
N LEU A 498 -15.27 -18.59 32.38
CA LEU A 498 -16.45 -18.46 33.25
C LEU A 498 -16.18 -18.98 34.66
N LYS A 499 -15.42 -20.09 34.78
CA LYS A 499 -14.97 -20.64 36.05
C LYS A 499 -14.03 -19.67 36.77
N SER A 500 -13.07 -19.09 36.08
CA SER A 500 -12.14 -18.10 36.65
C SER A 500 -12.84 -16.85 37.15
N ILE A 501 -13.82 -16.33 36.40
CA ILE A 501 -14.67 -15.21 36.84
C ILE A 501 -15.47 -15.59 38.10
N ALA A 502 -16.04 -16.80 38.14
CA ALA A 502 -16.80 -17.29 39.29
C ALA A 502 -15.93 -17.50 40.55
N ASP A 503 -14.75 -18.11 40.38
CA ASP A 503 -13.79 -18.35 41.47
C ASP A 503 -13.25 -17.02 42.01
N GLY A 504 -12.93 -16.07 41.14
CA GLY A 504 -12.55 -14.70 41.54
C GLY A 504 -13.64 -13.99 42.37
N SER A 505 -14.91 -14.28 42.07
CA SER A 505 -16.07 -13.77 42.83
C SER A 505 -16.30 -14.47 44.18
N SER A 506 -15.71 -15.65 44.41
CA SER A 506 -15.85 -16.41 45.67
C SER A 506 -15.28 -15.67 46.91
N SER A 507 -14.58 -14.55 46.69
CA SER A 507 -14.18 -13.56 47.71
C SER A 507 -15.31 -12.58 48.13
N GLY A 508 -16.49 -12.65 47.51
CA GLY A 508 -17.70 -11.86 47.82
C GLY A 508 -17.83 -10.50 47.11
N LYS A 509 -17.00 -10.21 46.11
CA LYS A 509 -16.87 -8.85 45.53
C LYS A 509 -17.65 -8.58 44.23
N LEU A 510 -18.08 -9.59 43.47
CA LEU A 510 -18.72 -9.39 42.16
C LEU A 510 -20.12 -9.99 42.08
N ASN A 511 -21.10 -9.19 41.67
CA ASN A 511 -22.46 -9.68 41.41
C ASN A 511 -22.58 -10.20 39.97
N LEU A 512 -22.63 -11.52 39.78
CA LEU A 512 -22.59 -12.17 38.47
C LEU A 512 -23.94 -12.76 38.05
N ALA A 513 -24.23 -12.74 36.75
CA ALA A 513 -25.34 -13.47 36.15
C ALA A 513 -24.92 -14.26 34.91
N PHE A 514 -24.91 -15.59 35.03
CA PHE A 514 -24.65 -16.49 33.90
C PHE A 514 -25.96 -17.13 33.45
N TYR A 515 -26.34 -16.92 32.19
CA TYR A 515 -27.55 -17.46 31.59
C TYR A 515 -27.17 -18.62 30.67
N LEU A 516 -26.95 -19.79 31.26
CA LEU A 516 -26.36 -20.95 30.58
C LEU A 516 -27.42 -21.93 30.04
N SER A 517 -27.18 -22.43 28.83
CA SER A 517 -27.92 -23.51 28.16
C SER A 517 -26.99 -24.68 27.79
N GLY A 518 -27.47 -25.74 27.15
CA GLY A 518 -26.64 -26.90 26.76
C GLY A 518 -26.54 -27.98 27.85
N GLN A 519 -25.34 -28.46 28.15
CA GLN A 519 -25.08 -29.57 29.09
C GLN A 519 -25.11 -29.10 30.55
N ILE A 520 -26.24 -28.57 31.00
CA ILE A 520 -26.39 -27.90 32.31
C ILE A 520 -26.05 -28.78 33.53
N ASN A 521 -26.19 -30.11 33.41
CA ASN A 521 -25.85 -31.04 34.50
C ASN A 521 -24.33 -31.24 34.69
N THR A 522 -23.52 -30.67 33.80
CA THR A 522 -22.05 -30.75 33.82
C THR A 522 -21.38 -29.42 34.16
N ILE A 523 -22.17 -28.43 34.59
CA ILE A 523 -21.66 -27.12 35.01
C ILE A 523 -20.84 -27.30 36.29
N ASP A 524 -19.68 -26.66 36.33
CA ASP A 524 -18.83 -26.65 37.52
C ASP A 524 -19.56 -26.03 38.73
N PRO A 525 -19.47 -26.60 39.94
CA PRO A 525 -20.15 -26.06 41.13
C PRO A 525 -19.91 -24.56 41.39
N SER A 526 -18.70 -24.06 41.10
CA SER A 526 -18.34 -22.64 41.24
C SER A 526 -19.13 -21.74 40.29
N VAL A 527 -19.42 -22.20 39.07
CA VAL A 527 -20.20 -21.49 38.05
C VAL A 527 -21.69 -21.65 38.31
N GLN A 528 -22.11 -22.84 38.78
CA GLN A 528 -23.52 -23.19 38.98
C GLN A 528 -24.24 -22.26 39.96
N GLN A 529 -23.55 -21.71 40.97
CA GLN A 529 -24.15 -20.76 41.92
C GLN A 529 -24.60 -19.43 41.27
N PHE A 530 -23.96 -19.04 40.16
CA PHE A 530 -24.27 -17.81 39.41
C PHE A 530 -25.18 -18.07 38.21
N ASN A 531 -25.52 -19.34 37.93
CA ASN A 531 -26.37 -19.71 36.82
C ASN A 531 -27.84 -19.29 37.08
N LYS A 532 -28.38 -18.38 36.26
CA LYS A 532 -29.77 -17.88 36.30
C LYS A 532 -30.70 -18.64 35.34
N GLY A 533 -30.19 -19.70 34.71
CA GLY A 533 -30.87 -20.51 33.72
C GLY A 533 -30.91 -19.85 32.34
N ALA A 534 -31.14 -20.65 31.31
CA ALA A 534 -31.18 -20.19 29.93
C ALA A 534 -32.22 -19.08 29.72
N ARG A 535 -31.86 -18.10 28.90
CA ARG A 535 -32.75 -17.07 28.36
C ARG A 535 -32.61 -17.07 26.84
N PHE A 536 -33.72 -16.83 26.17
CA PHE A 536 -33.80 -16.81 24.72
C PHE A 536 -34.67 -15.63 24.27
N GLY A 537 -34.69 -15.36 22.97
CA GLY A 537 -35.46 -14.25 22.42
C GLY A 537 -35.09 -12.92 23.03
N ILE A 538 -36.09 -12.06 23.21
CA ILE A 538 -35.92 -10.74 23.82
C ILE A 538 -35.39 -10.83 25.25
N ASP A 539 -35.71 -11.90 25.98
CA ASP A 539 -35.24 -12.08 27.35
C ASP A 539 -33.74 -12.41 27.42
N MET A 540 -33.14 -12.95 26.35
CA MET A 540 -31.69 -13.06 26.23
C MET A 540 -31.04 -11.68 26.10
N HIS A 541 -31.59 -10.81 25.25
CA HIS A 541 -31.08 -9.45 25.06
C HIS A 541 -31.19 -8.63 26.35
N LYS A 542 -32.32 -8.73 27.07
CA LYS A 542 -32.46 -8.16 28.41
C LYS A 542 -31.43 -8.73 29.40
N ALA A 543 -31.10 -10.01 29.30
CA ALA A 543 -30.12 -10.67 30.15
C ALA A 543 -28.68 -10.25 29.83
N VAL A 544 -28.36 -9.93 28.58
CA VAL A 544 -27.07 -9.30 28.23
C VAL A 544 -27.03 -7.89 28.82
N ARG A 545 -28.10 -7.10 28.62
CA ARG A 545 -28.21 -5.72 29.11
C ARG A 545 -28.30 -5.58 30.64
N SER A 546 -28.59 -6.65 31.37
CA SER A 546 -28.64 -6.62 32.83
C SER A 546 -27.25 -6.54 33.48
N GLY A 547 -26.16 -6.71 32.72
CA GLY A 547 -24.78 -6.55 33.20
C GLY A 547 -24.21 -5.17 32.89
N LYS A 548 -23.37 -4.63 33.78
CA LYS A 548 -22.52 -3.48 33.45
C LYS A 548 -21.46 -3.84 32.41
N ILE A 549 -20.98 -5.08 32.45
CA ILE A 549 -20.06 -5.68 31.48
C ILE A 549 -20.76 -6.89 30.84
N ALA A 550 -20.87 -6.90 29.52
CA ALA A 550 -21.22 -8.09 28.75
C ALA A 550 -19.92 -8.83 28.40
N PHE A 551 -19.76 -10.02 28.95
CA PHE A 551 -18.62 -10.87 28.65
C PHE A 551 -18.87 -11.65 27.34
N ASP A 552 -17.84 -11.74 26.51
CA ASP A 552 -17.85 -12.62 25.34
C ASP A 552 -16.56 -13.43 25.22
N ALA A 553 -16.73 -14.71 24.90
CA ALA A 553 -15.65 -15.59 24.49
C ALA A 553 -16.21 -16.57 23.47
N ARG A 554 -15.59 -16.61 22.29
CA ARG A 554 -16.03 -17.50 21.21
C ARG A 554 -15.83 -18.97 21.59
N GLY A 555 -16.64 -19.86 20.99
CA GLY A 555 -16.36 -21.29 20.97
C GLY A 555 -15.31 -21.70 19.93
N ASP A 556 -14.80 -22.92 20.08
CA ASP A 556 -13.86 -23.55 19.16
C ASP A 556 -14.59 -23.97 17.88
N ILE A 557 -14.18 -23.45 16.72
CA ILE A 557 -14.76 -23.80 15.41
C ILE A 557 -13.71 -24.57 14.64
N ASN A 558 -14.00 -25.83 14.36
CA ASN A 558 -13.05 -26.72 13.71
C ASN A 558 -13.69 -27.46 12.53
N TYR A 559 -12.87 -27.89 11.57
CA TYR A 559 -13.18 -28.99 10.66
C TYR A 559 -12.64 -30.29 11.26
N SER A 560 -13.42 -31.36 11.21
CA SER A 560 -13.00 -32.67 11.71
C SER A 560 -12.76 -33.61 10.54
N MET A 561 -11.54 -34.08 10.38
CA MET A 561 -11.16 -35.05 9.35
C MET A 561 -10.44 -36.21 10.03
N ALA A 562 -10.98 -37.43 9.95
CA ALA A 562 -10.33 -38.70 10.35
C ALA A 562 -9.13 -38.55 11.31
N ASP A 563 -9.41 -38.21 12.58
CA ASP A 563 -8.49 -38.03 13.72
C ASP A 563 -7.75 -36.68 13.90
N LYS A 564 -7.97 -35.64 13.07
CA LYS A 564 -7.44 -34.27 13.27
C LYS A 564 -8.55 -33.20 13.24
N LYS A 565 -8.49 -32.27 14.20
CA LYS A 565 -9.28 -31.01 14.20
C LYS A 565 -8.44 -29.90 13.58
N ILE A 566 -8.95 -29.28 12.51
CA ILE A 566 -8.33 -28.13 11.85
C ILE A 566 -9.11 -26.88 12.26
N ASP A 567 -8.44 -25.87 12.82
CA ASP A 567 -9.05 -24.57 13.13
C ASP A 567 -9.33 -23.83 11.82
N LEU A 568 -10.61 -23.60 11.52
CA LEU A 568 -11.04 -22.93 10.28
C LEU A 568 -11.05 -21.39 10.40
N THR A 569 -10.55 -20.86 11.51
CA THR A 569 -10.88 -19.49 11.88
C THR A 569 -9.71 -18.54 11.86
N ASP A 570 -8.49 -19.05 11.70
CA ASP A 570 -7.30 -18.23 11.42
C ASP A 570 -7.18 -17.04 12.41
N ASN A 571 -7.51 -17.29 13.69
CA ASN A 571 -7.57 -16.31 14.76
C ASN A 571 -8.59 -15.13 14.58
N GLU A 572 -9.61 -15.31 13.75
CA GLU A 572 -10.74 -14.39 13.56
C GLU A 572 -11.96 -14.76 14.41
N THR A 573 -12.77 -13.75 14.73
CA THR A 573 -14.08 -13.91 15.38
C THR A 573 -15.17 -13.19 14.61
N ALA A 574 -16.34 -13.81 14.57
CA ALA A 574 -17.56 -13.19 14.09
C ALA A 574 -18.74 -13.62 14.96
N ASN A 575 -18.47 -13.77 16.25
CA ASN A 575 -19.47 -14.17 17.23
C ASN A 575 -20.60 -13.14 17.27
N MET A 576 -21.84 -13.61 17.19
CA MET A 576 -23.02 -12.74 17.21
C MET A 576 -23.10 -11.89 18.47
N ARG A 577 -22.58 -12.39 19.59
CA ARG A 577 -22.57 -11.64 20.85
C ARG A 577 -21.84 -10.30 20.74
N ILE A 578 -20.90 -10.16 19.82
CA ILE A 578 -20.22 -8.88 19.57
C ILE A 578 -21.23 -7.82 19.13
N PHE A 579 -22.07 -8.14 18.15
CA PHE A 579 -23.09 -7.23 17.61
C PHE A 579 -24.28 -7.09 18.56
N GLU A 580 -24.67 -8.16 19.25
CA GLU A 580 -25.76 -8.12 20.24
C GLU A 580 -25.40 -7.22 21.42
N ALA A 581 -24.23 -7.40 22.06
CA ALA A 581 -23.85 -6.61 23.23
C ALA A 581 -23.67 -5.12 22.90
N THR A 582 -23.01 -4.82 21.77
CA THR A 582 -22.81 -3.45 21.32
C THR A 582 -24.13 -2.81 20.87
N GLY A 583 -24.98 -3.50 20.13
CA GLY A 583 -26.31 -3.00 19.73
C GLY A 583 -27.24 -2.73 20.92
N GLU A 584 -27.13 -3.57 21.95
CA GLU A 584 -27.75 -3.38 23.27
C GLU A 584 -27.12 -2.24 24.08
N GLY A 585 -26.05 -1.58 23.62
CA GLY A 585 -25.39 -0.49 24.34
C GLY A 585 -24.79 -0.90 25.68
N VAL A 586 -24.26 -2.12 25.75
CA VAL A 586 -23.55 -2.64 26.92
C VAL A 586 -22.06 -2.61 26.64
N PHE A 587 -21.25 -2.32 27.66
CA PHE A 587 -19.80 -2.44 27.55
C PHE A 587 -19.41 -3.89 27.26
N LEU A 588 -18.86 -4.13 26.08
CA LEU A 588 -18.41 -5.45 25.65
C LEU A 588 -16.95 -5.66 26.04
N LEU A 589 -16.69 -6.72 26.80
CA LEU A 589 -15.35 -7.25 27.05
C LEU A 589 -15.21 -8.62 26.38
N THR A 590 -14.43 -8.70 25.31
CA THR A 590 -14.29 -9.91 24.47
C THR A 590 -12.84 -10.37 24.33
N LYS A 591 -12.61 -11.63 23.97
CA LYS A 591 -11.25 -12.11 23.70
C LYS A 591 -10.67 -11.40 22.47
N TYR A 592 -9.38 -11.03 22.50
CA TYR A 592 -8.73 -10.45 21.33
C TYR A 592 -8.70 -11.43 20.14
N HIS A 593 -9.03 -10.92 18.96
CA HIS A 593 -9.00 -11.60 17.66
C HIS A 593 -8.59 -10.60 16.58
N LYS A 594 -7.89 -11.07 15.54
CA LYS A 594 -7.21 -10.18 14.57
C LYS A 594 -8.15 -9.24 13.81
N ASN A 595 -9.36 -9.71 13.51
CA ASN A 595 -10.35 -8.97 12.74
C ASN A 595 -11.26 -8.07 13.60
N LEU A 596 -11.04 -7.98 14.91
CA LEU A 596 -11.86 -7.07 15.74
C LEU A 596 -11.59 -5.60 15.41
N ASN A 597 -10.34 -5.23 15.13
CA ASN A 597 -9.98 -3.86 14.77
C ASN A 597 -10.65 -3.37 13.47
N SER A 598 -11.04 -4.29 12.57
CA SER A 598 -11.81 -3.93 11.37
C SER A 598 -13.31 -3.76 11.64
N LEU A 599 -13.81 -4.24 12.80
CA LEU A 599 -15.23 -4.15 13.19
C LEU A 599 -15.45 -3.00 14.18
N PHE A 600 -14.59 -2.89 15.20
CA PHE A 600 -14.69 -1.90 16.26
C PHE A 600 -13.29 -1.42 16.70
N LYS A 601 -13.19 -0.15 17.13
CA LYS A 601 -11.96 0.40 17.72
C LYS A 601 -11.80 -0.09 19.16
N ILE A 602 -10.80 -0.95 19.39
CA ILE A 602 -10.46 -1.47 20.72
C ILE A 602 -10.05 -0.31 21.65
N GLY A 603 -10.54 -0.33 22.89
CA GLY A 603 -10.33 0.71 23.91
C GLY A 603 -11.20 1.95 23.74
N LYS A 604 -12.00 2.04 22.66
CA LYS A 604 -12.90 3.18 22.40
C LYS A 604 -14.35 2.81 22.14
N GLU A 605 -14.58 1.67 21.49
CA GLU A 605 -15.92 1.17 21.08
C GLU A 605 -16.22 -0.20 21.70
N ILE A 606 -15.18 -1.01 21.92
CA ILE A 606 -15.21 -2.28 22.67
C ILE A 606 -13.91 -2.41 23.46
N GLU A 607 -13.83 -3.34 24.40
CA GLU A 607 -12.58 -3.72 25.04
C GLU A 607 -12.26 -5.20 24.86
N THR A 608 -10.97 -5.54 24.85
CA THR A 608 -10.50 -6.90 24.68
C THR A 608 -9.66 -7.41 25.85
N TYR A 609 -9.41 -8.71 25.91
CA TYR A 609 -8.43 -9.33 26.81
C TYR A 609 -7.70 -10.47 26.08
N SER A 610 -6.46 -10.73 26.48
CA SER A 610 -5.56 -11.71 25.87
C SER A 610 -5.50 -13.01 26.69
N ASP A 611 -5.58 -12.89 28.01
CA ASP A 611 -5.49 -14.02 28.94
C ASP A 611 -6.42 -13.88 30.15
N GLU A 612 -6.43 -14.90 31.01
CA GLU A 612 -7.27 -14.97 32.20
C GLU A 612 -6.96 -13.87 33.23
N LYS A 613 -5.69 -13.50 33.38
CA LYS A 613 -5.27 -12.48 34.34
C LYS A 613 -5.74 -11.10 33.87
N GLU A 614 -5.48 -10.76 32.61
CA GLU A 614 -5.92 -9.52 32.01
C GLU A 614 -7.45 -9.40 32.02
N LEU A 615 -8.17 -10.49 31.77
CA LEU A 615 -9.63 -10.54 31.89
C LEU A 615 -10.10 -10.09 33.28
N LEU A 616 -9.55 -10.68 34.35
CA LEU A 616 -9.92 -10.34 35.72
C LEU A 616 -9.49 -8.91 36.10
N ASP A 617 -8.31 -8.47 35.67
CA ASP A 617 -7.81 -7.12 35.90
C ASP A 617 -8.71 -6.08 35.23
N LYS A 618 -9.11 -6.29 33.97
CA LYS A 618 -10.01 -5.41 33.22
C LYS A 618 -11.43 -5.40 33.77
N ILE A 619 -11.97 -6.55 34.22
CA ILE A 619 -13.26 -6.58 34.91
C ILE A 619 -13.22 -5.65 36.13
N ASN A 620 -12.21 -5.78 36.99
CA ASN A 620 -12.09 -4.94 38.18
C ASN A 620 -11.86 -3.45 37.84
N TYR A 621 -11.01 -3.18 36.84
CA TYR A 621 -10.73 -1.83 36.38
C TYR A 621 -12.00 -1.14 35.87
N TYR A 622 -12.70 -1.74 34.90
CA TYR A 622 -13.87 -1.10 34.30
C TYR A 622 -15.07 -1.04 35.23
N LEU A 623 -15.16 -1.90 36.24
CA LEU A 623 -16.17 -1.73 37.30
C LEU A 623 -15.89 -0.50 38.18
N ALA A 624 -14.62 -0.16 38.40
CA ALA A 624 -14.21 1.05 39.13
C ALA A 624 -14.23 2.34 38.29
N HIS A 625 -14.18 2.24 36.95
CA HIS A 625 -14.13 3.36 36.01
C HIS A 625 -15.43 3.48 35.20
N GLU A 626 -16.51 3.91 35.87
CA GLU A 626 -17.85 3.97 35.27
C GLU A 626 -17.95 4.89 34.05
N ASN A 627 -17.34 6.08 34.09
CA ASN A 627 -17.41 7.03 32.98
C ASN A 627 -16.75 6.45 31.71
N GLU A 628 -15.54 5.93 31.83
CA GLU A 628 -14.80 5.31 30.72
C GLU A 628 -15.55 4.10 30.15
N ARG A 629 -16.05 3.22 31.03
CA ARG A 629 -16.87 2.05 30.64
C ARG A 629 -18.13 2.48 29.87
N THR A 630 -18.79 3.54 30.33
CA THR A 630 -20.04 4.03 29.74
C THR A 630 -19.79 4.69 28.39
N GLU A 631 -18.72 5.47 28.27
CA GLU A 631 -18.29 6.08 27.01
C GLU A 631 -18.00 5.00 25.95
N ILE A 632 -17.24 3.96 26.30
CA ILE A 632 -16.94 2.85 25.39
C ILE A 632 -18.23 2.14 24.96
N ALA A 633 -19.16 1.89 25.88
CA ALA A 633 -20.45 1.26 25.57
C ALA A 633 -21.31 2.11 24.60
N ILE A 634 -21.35 3.43 24.80
CA ILE A 634 -22.10 4.37 23.95
C ILE A 634 -21.49 4.39 22.54
N ASN A 635 -20.17 4.51 22.45
CA ASN A 635 -19.45 4.54 21.17
C ASN A 635 -19.65 3.22 20.39
N GLY A 636 -19.54 2.09 21.09
CA GLY A 636 -19.82 0.77 20.52
C GLY A 636 -21.25 0.64 20.00
N GLN A 637 -22.23 1.18 20.73
CA GLN A 637 -23.63 1.20 20.28
C GLN A 637 -23.84 2.04 19.03
N GLN A 638 -23.30 3.26 19.01
CA GLN A 638 -23.42 4.16 17.87
C GLN A 638 -22.80 3.52 16.62
N LYS A 639 -21.61 2.93 16.74
CA LYS A 639 -20.94 2.18 15.66
C LYS A 639 -21.81 1.02 15.17
N CYS A 640 -22.32 0.20 16.09
CA CYS A 640 -23.13 -0.97 15.75
C CYS A 640 -24.42 -0.58 15.02
N LEU A 641 -25.17 0.40 15.52
CA LEU A 641 -26.41 0.87 14.88
C LEU A 641 -26.17 1.57 13.54
N ARG A 642 -25.04 2.29 13.40
CA ARG A 642 -24.69 3.00 12.17
C ARG A 642 -24.20 2.07 11.07
N GLU A 643 -23.39 1.06 11.40
CA GLU A 643 -22.61 0.30 10.40
C GLU A 643 -22.88 -1.21 10.42
N HIS A 644 -23.30 -1.77 11.55
CA HIS A 644 -23.58 -3.19 11.73
C HIS A 644 -25.06 -3.50 11.97
N SER A 645 -25.97 -2.57 11.62
CA SER A 645 -27.41 -2.78 11.73
C SER A 645 -27.94 -3.74 10.67
N LEU A 646 -29.06 -4.40 10.98
CA LEU A 646 -29.75 -5.29 10.05
C LEU A 646 -30.15 -4.56 8.77
N ASP A 647 -30.56 -3.29 8.86
CA ASP A 647 -30.97 -2.47 7.71
C ASP A 647 -29.84 -2.28 6.70
N ASN A 648 -28.60 -2.10 7.17
CA ASN A 648 -27.43 -2.05 6.29
C ASN A 648 -27.12 -3.42 5.68
N ARG A 649 -27.25 -4.50 6.47
CA ARG A 649 -27.04 -5.87 5.95
C ARG A 649 -28.09 -6.27 4.92
N ILE A 650 -29.31 -5.75 5.01
CA ILE A 650 -30.35 -5.95 4.00
C ILE A 650 -29.93 -5.31 2.67
N LYS A 651 -29.35 -4.10 2.68
CA LYS A 651 -28.84 -3.44 1.47
C LYS A 651 -27.68 -4.22 0.85
N GLU A 652 -26.73 -4.65 1.68
CA GLU A 652 -25.59 -5.46 1.26
C GLU A 652 -26.06 -6.80 0.66
N PHE A 653 -27.02 -7.46 1.30
CA PHE A 653 -27.59 -8.71 0.81
C PHE A 653 -28.41 -8.52 -0.47
N ASP A 654 -29.20 -7.44 -0.59
CA ASP A 654 -29.91 -7.08 -1.83
C ASP A 654 -28.94 -6.92 -3.01
N GLN A 655 -27.81 -6.25 -2.78
CA GLN A 655 -26.76 -6.11 -3.79
C GLN A 655 -26.19 -7.46 -4.21
N ILE A 656 -25.91 -8.37 -3.26
CA ILE A 656 -25.47 -9.75 -3.55
C ILE A 656 -26.51 -10.48 -4.41
N VAL A 657 -27.78 -10.41 -4.03
CA VAL A 657 -28.88 -11.08 -4.75
C VAL A 657 -29.02 -10.55 -6.17
N ARG A 658 -29.11 -9.22 -6.35
CA ARG A 658 -29.30 -8.60 -7.67
C ARG A 658 -28.14 -8.88 -8.60
N THR A 659 -26.91 -8.71 -8.11
CA THR A 659 -25.69 -8.97 -8.89
C THR A 659 -25.68 -10.41 -9.42
N ASN A 660 -26.06 -11.39 -8.59
CA ASN A 660 -26.01 -12.79 -9.00
C ASN A 660 -27.21 -13.24 -9.84
N LEU A 661 -28.40 -12.68 -9.60
CA LEU A 661 -29.54 -12.89 -10.48
C LEU A 661 -29.28 -12.30 -11.87
N GLU A 662 -28.64 -11.13 -11.97
CA GLU A 662 -28.24 -10.53 -13.23
C GLU A 662 -27.19 -11.38 -13.96
N LYS A 663 -26.15 -11.84 -13.26
CA LYS A 663 -25.15 -12.78 -13.83
C LYS A 663 -25.82 -14.04 -14.38
N LYS A 664 -26.78 -14.62 -13.66
CA LYS A 664 -27.50 -15.81 -14.12
C LYS A 664 -28.52 -15.56 -15.22
N ARG A 665 -29.18 -14.40 -15.25
CA ARG A 665 -30.04 -14.00 -16.38
C ARG A 665 -29.20 -13.93 -17.65
N LYS A 666 -28.00 -13.32 -17.57
CA LYS A 666 -27.03 -13.29 -18.69
C LYS A 666 -26.56 -14.69 -19.08
N ASN A 667 -26.25 -15.56 -18.11
CA ASN A 667 -25.82 -16.95 -18.40
C ASN A 667 -26.95 -17.89 -18.87
N MET A 668 -28.23 -17.57 -18.65
CA MET A 668 -29.38 -18.38 -19.11
C MET A 668 -29.86 -17.99 -20.51
N ASP A 669 -29.65 -16.76 -20.94
CA ASP A 669 -29.79 -16.36 -22.34
C ASP A 669 -28.62 -16.87 -23.21
N GLU A 670 -27.60 -17.46 -22.58
CA GLU A 670 -26.53 -18.23 -23.22
C GLU A 670 -26.76 -19.75 -23.04
N SER A 671 -27.71 -20.33 -23.81
CA SER A 671 -27.48 -21.70 -24.30
C SER A 671 -26.17 -21.71 -25.09
N PRO A 672 -25.40 -22.83 -25.14
CA PRO A 672 -24.10 -22.87 -25.78
C PRO A 672 -24.23 -22.34 -27.19
N LEU A 673 -23.80 -21.10 -27.36
CA LEU A 673 -23.66 -20.47 -28.64
C LEU A 673 -22.51 -21.23 -29.29
N ILE A 674 -22.88 -22.27 -30.03
CA ILE A 674 -22.34 -22.44 -31.36
C ILE A 674 -22.69 -21.14 -32.10
N ILE A 675 -21.94 -20.06 -31.83
CA ILE A 675 -21.76 -19.00 -32.79
C ILE A 675 -20.85 -19.64 -33.81
N GLU A 676 -21.45 -20.05 -34.92
CA GLU A 676 -20.73 -20.18 -36.17
C GLU A 676 -19.83 -18.95 -36.34
N GLU A 677 -18.55 -19.19 -36.61
CA GLU A 677 -17.55 -18.17 -36.93
C GLU A 677 -18.15 -17.09 -37.84
N LYS A 678 -18.46 -15.92 -37.25
CA LYS A 678 -18.74 -14.69 -37.98
C LYS A 678 -18.05 -13.55 -37.24
N ASN A 679 -16.84 -13.25 -37.70
CA ASN A 679 -16.02 -12.13 -37.24
C ASN A 679 -16.35 -10.91 -38.12
N SER A 680 -17.53 -10.30 -37.93
CA SER A 680 -17.86 -9.04 -38.63
C SER A 680 -17.58 -7.83 -37.74
N ILE A 681 -17.23 -6.69 -38.36
CA ILE A 681 -16.99 -5.42 -37.65
C ILE A 681 -18.24 -4.95 -36.87
N GLU A 682 -19.43 -5.34 -37.32
CA GLU A 682 -20.71 -5.00 -36.67
C GLU A 682 -20.84 -5.68 -35.30
N ASP A 683 -20.40 -6.93 -35.17
CA ASP A 683 -20.41 -7.70 -33.92
C ASP A 683 -19.39 -7.16 -32.90
N ILE A 684 -18.21 -6.71 -33.38
CA ILE A 684 -17.16 -6.12 -32.52
C ILE A 684 -17.62 -4.78 -31.94
N ASN A 685 -18.26 -3.94 -32.75
CA ASN A 685 -18.82 -2.66 -32.27
C ASN A 685 -19.93 -2.88 -31.22
N GLU A 686 -20.73 -3.93 -31.37
CA GLU A 686 -21.72 -4.30 -30.36
C GLU A 686 -21.05 -4.74 -29.05
N MET A 687 -19.98 -5.55 -29.11
CA MET A 687 -19.20 -5.94 -27.93
C MET A 687 -18.55 -4.74 -27.21
N ILE A 688 -18.01 -3.77 -27.95
CA ILE A 688 -17.43 -2.54 -27.39
C ILE A 688 -18.50 -1.69 -26.72
N LYS A 689 -19.68 -1.56 -27.35
CA LYS A 689 -20.81 -0.85 -26.75
C LYS A 689 -21.26 -1.51 -25.45
N ILE A 690 -21.37 -2.85 -25.44
CA ILE A 690 -21.69 -3.60 -24.22
C ILE A 690 -20.62 -3.39 -23.16
N ALA A 691 -19.33 -3.41 -23.52
CA ALA A 691 -18.24 -3.14 -22.58
C ALA A 691 -18.32 -1.72 -21.98
N ALA A 692 -18.65 -0.71 -22.80
CA ALA A 692 -18.87 0.66 -22.33
C ALA A 692 -20.03 0.75 -21.34
N ASP A 693 -21.18 0.16 -21.67
CA ASP A 693 -22.35 0.10 -20.79
C ASP A 693 -22.00 -0.62 -19.47
N LYS A 694 -21.18 -1.67 -19.51
CA LYS A 694 -20.73 -2.42 -18.33
C LYS A 694 -19.77 -1.60 -17.45
N LEU A 695 -18.92 -0.75 -18.03
CA LEU A 695 -18.08 0.18 -17.28
C LEU A 695 -18.90 1.31 -16.63
N GLU A 696 -19.91 1.82 -17.33
CA GLU A 696 -20.86 2.80 -16.77
C GLU A 696 -21.69 2.20 -15.61
N GLU A 697 -22.04 0.91 -15.70
CA GLU A 697 -22.71 0.14 -14.65
C GLU A 697 -21.78 -0.30 -13.50
N ASN A 698 -20.49 0.05 -13.52
CA ASN A 698 -19.46 -0.41 -12.57
C ASN A 698 -19.30 -1.94 -12.48
N LYS A 699 -19.59 -2.66 -13.57
CA LYS A 699 -19.38 -4.12 -13.73
C LYS A 699 -18.02 -4.38 -14.36
N LEU A 700 -16.98 -4.00 -13.62
CA LEU A 700 -15.59 -3.93 -14.09
C LEU A 700 -15.11 -5.25 -14.71
N GLU A 701 -15.34 -6.37 -14.04
CA GLU A 701 -14.87 -7.69 -14.50
C GLU A 701 -15.54 -8.12 -15.81
N GLU A 702 -16.84 -7.87 -15.97
CA GLU A 702 -17.55 -8.25 -17.20
C GLU A 702 -17.12 -7.38 -18.39
N ALA A 703 -16.93 -6.07 -18.15
CA ALA A 703 -16.38 -5.19 -19.16
C ALA A 703 -14.97 -5.61 -19.56
N PHE A 704 -14.13 -5.95 -18.58
CA PHE A 704 -12.76 -6.37 -18.80
C PHE A 704 -12.65 -7.65 -19.63
N GLN A 705 -13.43 -8.68 -19.30
CA GLN A 705 -13.47 -9.94 -20.08
C GLN A 705 -13.91 -9.73 -21.53
N LEU A 706 -14.90 -8.83 -21.75
CA LEU A 706 -15.32 -8.46 -23.11
C LEU A 706 -14.21 -7.72 -23.86
N LEU A 707 -13.53 -6.77 -23.22
CA LEU A 707 -12.43 -6.01 -23.81
C LEU A 707 -11.22 -6.90 -24.12
N ILE A 708 -10.88 -7.87 -23.26
CA ILE A 708 -9.85 -8.89 -23.52
C ILE A 708 -10.24 -9.73 -24.74
N LYS A 709 -11.49 -10.18 -24.82
CA LYS A 709 -11.98 -10.96 -25.97
C LYS A 709 -11.91 -10.16 -27.27
N VAL A 710 -12.26 -8.87 -27.25
CA VAL A 710 -12.12 -7.97 -28.41
C VAL A 710 -10.65 -7.82 -28.81
N LYS A 711 -9.74 -7.60 -27.85
CA LYS A 711 -8.28 -7.52 -28.12
C LYS A 711 -7.72 -8.82 -28.69
N GLY A 712 -8.19 -9.97 -28.20
CA GLY A 712 -7.81 -11.30 -28.71
C GLY A 712 -8.15 -11.53 -30.18
N LEU A 713 -9.08 -10.76 -30.77
CA LEU A 713 -9.40 -10.80 -32.20
C LEU A 713 -8.35 -10.11 -33.09
N LYS A 714 -7.41 -9.35 -32.51
CA LYS A 714 -6.30 -8.66 -33.20
C LYS A 714 -6.76 -7.71 -34.31
N GLN A 715 -7.95 -7.12 -34.18
CA GLN A 715 -8.45 -6.09 -35.07
C GLN A 715 -8.54 -4.75 -34.31
N PRO A 716 -7.90 -3.68 -34.79
CA PRO A 716 -7.97 -2.38 -34.13
C PRO A 716 -9.35 -1.76 -34.35
N VAL A 717 -10.06 -1.44 -33.27
CA VAL A 717 -11.37 -0.77 -33.30
C VAL A 717 -11.36 0.43 -32.36
N GLU A 718 -11.85 1.57 -32.85
CA GLU A 718 -11.79 2.86 -32.15
C GLU A 718 -12.54 2.79 -30.81
N ASN A 719 -11.94 3.37 -29.77
CA ASN A 719 -12.35 3.39 -28.36
C ASN A 719 -12.19 2.08 -27.58
N THR A 720 -11.70 0.99 -28.18
CA THR A 720 -11.47 -0.26 -27.43
C THR A 720 -10.47 -0.03 -26.30
N ASP A 721 -9.33 0.58 -26.61
CA ASP A 721 -8.27 0.79 -25.63
C ASP A 721 -8.59 2.03 -24.76
N LEU A 722 -9.43 2.95 -25.23
CA LEU A 722 -10.02 4.01 -24.38
C LEU A 722 -10.91 3.42 -23.27
N LEU A 723 -11.72 2.40 -23.57
CA LEU A 723 -12.54 1.71 -22.55
C LEU A 723 -11.66 0.86 -21.63
N ARG A 724 -10.58 0.26 -22.13
CA ARG A 724 -9.57 -0.39 -21.26
C ARG A 724 -8.91 0.64 -20.33
N ALA A 725 -8.61 1.84 -20.82
CA ALA A 725 -8.10 2.92 -19.99
C ALA A 725 -9.11 3.31 -18.90
N ALA A 726 -10.40 3.41 -19.25
CA ALA A 726 -11.45 3.68 -18.27
C ALA A 726 -11.57 2.57 -17.21
N TYR A 727 -11.47 1.29 -17.61
CA TYR A 727 -11.39 0.17 -16.68
C TYR A 727 -10.19 0.31 -15.73
N PHE A 728 -8.98 0.51 -16.27
CA PHE A 728 -7.76 0.62 -15.47
C PHE A 728 -7.81 1.80 -14.50
N MET A 729 -8.41 2.92 -14.89
CA MET A 729 -8.66 4.04 -13.97
C MET A 729 -9.62 3.65 -12.84
N GLN A 730 -10.68 2.90 -13.12
CA GLN A 730 -11.66 2.44 -12.13
C GLN A 730 -11.07 1.43 -11.12
N VAL A 731 -10.06 0.65 -11.52
CA VAL A 731 -9.29 -0.24 -10.61
C VAL A 731 -8.01 0.41 -10.06
N ASN A 732 -7.88 1.73 -10.19
CA ASN A 732 -6.75 2.53 -9.69
C ASN A 732 -5.36 2.13 -10.27
N GLN A 733 -5.33 1.63 -11.50
CA GLN A 733 -4.11 1.32 -12.25
C GLN A 733 -3.83 2.43 -13.28
N ILE A 734 -3.40 3.60 -12.80
CA ILE A 734 -3.21 4.81 -13.61
C ILE A 734 -2.17 4.63 -14.73
N GLU A 735 -1.08 3.91 -14.46
CA GLU A 735 -0.05 3.62 -15.45
C GLU A 735 -0.61 2.74 -16.58
N ALA A 736 -1.35 1.66 -16.24
CA ALA A 736 -2.01 0.81 -17.22
C ALA A 736 -3.06 1.57 -18.03
N ALA A 737 -3.77 2.52 -17.40
CA ALA A 737 -4.70 3.38 -18.10
C ALA A 737 -3.99 4.29 -19.11
N ARG A 738 -2.87 4.90 -18.73
CA ARG A 738 -2.05 5.74 -19.63
C ARG A 738 -1.57 4.95 -20.83
N GLU A 739 -1.09 3.72 -20.60
CA GLU A 739 -0.61 2.85 -21.68
C GLU A 739 -1.72 2.42 -22.63
N ALA A 740 -2.91 2.12 -22.13
CA ALA A 740 -4.08 1.85 -22.96
C ALA A 740 -4.47 3.08 -23.82
N VAL A 741 -4.36 4.30 -23.28
CA VAL A 741 -4.57 5.53 -24.07
C VAL A 741 -3.51 5.72 -25.16
N TYR A 742 -2.24 5.37 -24.91
CA TYR A 742 -1.21 5.39 -25.95
C TYR A 742 -1.45 4.33 -27.04
N GLU A 743 -1.94 3.12 -26.70
CA GLU A 743 -2.37 2.11 -27.69
C GLU A 743 -3.50 2.67 -28.58
N GLU A 744 -4.53 3.29 -27.98
CA GLU A 744 -5.64 3.91 -28.70
C GLU A 744 -5.14 4.97 -29.69
N LEU A 745 -4.29 5.90 -29.24
CA LEU A 745 -3.77 6.99 -30.07
C LEU A 745 -2.79 6.53 -31.16
N SER A 746 -2.23 5.33 -31.02
CA SER A 746 -1.32 4.75 -32.03
C SER A 746 -2.08 4.35 -33.29
N TYR A 747 -3.25 3.70 -33.12
CA TYR A 747 -4.14 3.35 -34.23
C TYR A 747 -5.06 4.52 -34.63
N PHE A 748 -5.52 5.32 -33.66
CA PHE A 748 -6.50 6.39 -33.84
C PHE A 748 -5.95 7.76 -33.37
N PRO A 749 -4.94 8.32 -34.07
CA PRO A 749 -4.25 9.54 -33.63
C PRO A 749 -5.12 10.81 -33.63
N ASN A 750 -6.34 10.75 -34.16
CA ASN A 750 -7.30 11.85 -34.15
C ASN A 750 -8.38 11.72 -33.06
N ASN A 751 -8.35 10.67 -32.23
CA ASN A 751 -9.30 10.47 -31.15
C ASN A 751 -9.11 11.56 -30.08
N GLN A 752 -9.98 12.57 -30.10
CA GLN A 752 -9.87 13.74 -29.24
C GLN A 752 -10.17 13.43 -27.77
N ILE A 753 -10.98 12.40 -27.50
CA ILE A 753 -11.30 11.96 -26.15
C ILE A 753 -10.06 11.33 -25.51
N ALA A 754 -9.40 10.42 -26.24
CA ALA A 754 -8.13 9.83 -25.81
C ALA A 754 -7.04 10.89 -25.58
N LYS A 755 -6.93 11.91 -26.44
CA LYS A 755 -5.98 13.04 -26.23
C LYS A 755 -6.30 13.85 -24.97
N ASN A 756 -7.58 14.11 -24.72
CA ASN A 756 -7.99 14.87 -23.54
C ASN A 756 -7.72 14.07 -22.27
N LEU A 757 -7.99 12.76 -22.30
CA LEU A 757 -7.70 11.85 -21.19
C LEU A 757 -6.19 11.75 -20.94
N LEU A 758 -5.37 11.61 -21.98
CA LEU A 758 -3.92 11.62 -21.85
C LEU A 758 -3.40 12.90 -21.19
N ASN A 759 -3.89 14.07 -21.64
CA ASN A 759 -3.53 15.36 -21.03
C ASN A 759 -3.95 15.48 -19.55
N GLN A 760 -4.96 14.72 -19.11
CA GLN A 760 -5.33 14.63 -17.68
C GLN A 760 -4.35 13.72 -16.94
N LEU A 761 -3.99 12.57 -17.53
CA LEU A 761 -3.07 11.58 -16.95
C LEU A 761 -1.59 12.03 -16.93
N GLU A 762 -1.19 12.99 -17.78
CA GLU A 762 0.18 13.52 -17.87
C GLU A 762 0.45 14.73 -16.96
N LYS A 763 -0.57 15.31 -16.30
CA LYS A 763 -0.41 16.51 -15.45
C LYS A 763 0.33 16.27 -14.13
N SER A 764 0.72 15.03 -13.83
CA SER A 764 1.25 14.62 -12.51
C SER A 764 2.77 14.35 -12.45
N GLU A 765 3.55 14.49 -13.52
CA GLU A 765 4.99 14.16 -13.47
C GLU A 765 5.91 15.26 -14.01
N GLN A 766 6.74 15.83 -13.14
CA GLN A 766 7.95 16.56 -13.53
C GLN A 766 9.16 15.66 -13.30
N ILE A 767 9.59 14.94 -14.34
CA ILE A 767 10.80 14.12 -14.30
C ILE A 767 12.02 15.01 -14.58
N ASN A 768 12.97 15.05 -13.65
CA ASN A 768 14.19 15.85 -13.76
C ASN A 768 15.32 15.08 -14.45
N ILE A 769 15.36 15.09 -15.79
CA ILE A 769 16.44 14.46 -16.58
C ILE A 769 17.59 15.46 -16.77
N HIS A 770 18.79 15.11 -16.26
CA HIS A 770 19.98 15.96 -16.31
C HIS A 770 20.74 15.91 -17.64
N ASP A 771 20.71 14.78 -18.35
CA ASP A 771 21.29 14.67 -19.70
C ASP A 771 20.33 15.31 -20.71
N SER A 772 20.66 16.52 -21.17
CA SER A 772 19.81 17.30 -22.08
C SER A 772 19.58 16.61 -23.43
N GLU A 773 20.53 15.78 -23.88
CA GLU A 773 20.41 15.08 -25.15
C GLU A 773 19.49 13.87 -25.02
N PHE A 774 19.71 13.07 -23.97
CA PHE A 774 18.79 11.99 -23.66
C PHE A 774 17.39 12.53 -23.39
N LYS A 775 17.25 13.66 -22.67
CA LYS A 775 15.97 14.33 -22.43
C LYS A 775 15.24 14.65 -23.72
N PHE A 776 15.93 15.22 -24.71
CA PHE A 776 15.34 15.52 -26.02
C PHE A 776 14.80 14.26 -26.71
N VAL A 777 15.57 13.17 -26.71
CA VAL A 777 15.14 11.90 -27.31
C VAL A 777 14.01 11.28 -26.51
N PHE A 778 14.11 11.25 -25.19
CA PHE A 778 13.11 10.73 -24.26
C PHE A 778 11.75 11.40 -24.46
N GLU A 779 11.69 12.74 -24.49
CA GLU A 779 10.46 13.50 -24.73
C GLU A 779 9.78 13.14 -26.06
N LYS A 780 10.55 12.70 -27.06
CA LYS A 780 10.04 12.26 -28.37
C LYS A 780 9.60 10.81 -28.38
N VAL A 781 10.36 9.91 -27.77
CA VAL A 781 10.09 8.47 -27.81
C VAL A 781 9.11 8.02 -26.73
N ARG A 782 8.88 8.81 -25.67
CA ARG A 782 8.01 8.43 -24.55
C ARG A 782 6.60 7.97 -24.97
N PRO A 783 5.89 8.64 -25.91
CA PRO A 783 4.58 8.16 -26.38
C PRO A 783 4.64 6.82 -27.14
N TYR A 784 5.82 6.40 -27.57
CA TYR A 784 6.07 5.25 -28.44
C TYR A 784 6.71 4.06 -27.71
N THR A 785 6.75 4.07 -26.38
CA THR A 785 7.36 2.98 -25.59
C THR A 785 6.67 2.82 -24.24
N MET A 786 6.66 1.58 -23.73
CA MET A 786 6.22 1.25 -22.37
C MET A 786 7.38 1.14 -21.38
N LEU A 787 8.62 1.26 -21.87
CA LEU A 787 9.80 1.11 -21.03
C LEU A 787 9.89 2.23 -19.99
N SER A 788 10.39 1.88 -18.81
CA SER A 788 10.71 2.82 -17.75
C SER A 788 11.81 3.81 -18.19
N LEU A 789 11.91 4.94 -17.49
CA LEU A 789 12.99 5.90 -17.72
C LEU A 789 14.36 5.22 -17.58
N GLU A 790 14.49 4.34 -16.58
CA GLU A 790 15.69 3.57 -16.25
C GLU A 790 16.06 2.61 -17.38
N ARG A 791 15.09 1.87 -17.94
CA ARG A 791 15.31 0.96 -19.07
C ARG A 791 15.69 1.69 -20.36
N LEU A 792 15.04 2.81 -20.68
CA LEU A 792 15.42 3.64 -21.82
C LEU A 792 16.81 4.27 -21.64
N TYR A 793 17.13 4.71 -20.43
CA TYR A 793 18.45 5.29 -20.12
C TYR A 793 19.55 4.22 -20.13
N SER A 794 19.24 3.00 -19.69
CA SER A 794 20.12 1.83 -19.85
C SER A 794 20.42 1.57 -21.33
N LEU A 795 19.40 1.44 -22.18
CA LEU A 795 19.57 1.26 -23.62
C LEU A 795 20.40 2.38 -24.24
N TRP A 796 20.14 3.64 -23.86
CA TRP A 796 20.90 4.81 -24.29
C TRP A 796 22.40 4.67 -23.97
N LEU A 797 22.73 4.37 -22.72
CA LEU A 797 24.12 4.24 -22.27
C LEU A 797 24.83 3.02 -22.89
N LEU A 798 24.16 1.88 -22.96
CA LEU A 798 24.70 0.63 -23.50
C LEU A 798 24.94 0.74 -25.01
N ALA A 799 23.97 1.27 -25.76
CA ALA A 799 24.11 1.51 -27.19
C ALA A 799 25.22 2.52 -27.50
N LYS A 800 25.31 3.60 -26.72
CA LYS A 800 26.37 4.62 -26.87
C LYS A 800 27.73 4.02 -26.59
N LYS A 801 27.87 3.21 -25.54
CA LYS A 801 29.09 2.45 -25.23
C LYS A 801 29.50 1.51 -26.37
N VAL A 802 28.55 0.83 -27.00
CA VAL A 802 28.83 -0.06 -28.15
C VAL A 802 29.35 0.75 -29.35
N CYS A 803 28.74 1.91 -29.63
CA CYS A 803 29.15 2.78 -30.71
C CYS A 803 30.52 3.45 -30.46
N GLU A 804 30.75 3.97 -29.25
CA GLU A 804 32.01 4.61 -28.85
C GLU A 804 33.19 3.63 -28.82
N LYS A 805 32.94 2.37 -28.46
CA LYS A 805 33.94 1.29 -28.52
C LYS A 805 34.06 0.64 -29.90
N ASP A 806 33.23 1.06 -30.85
CA ASP A 806 33.17 0.54 -32.21
C ASP A 806 33.09 -1.00 -32.29
N LEU A 807 32.27 -1.61 -31.43
CA LEU A 807 32.15 -3.07 -31.42
C LEU A 807 31.45 -3.55 -32.71
N PRO A 808 31.97 -4.56 -33.42
CA PRO A 808 31.44 -4.96 -34.72
C PRO A 808 30.06 -5.63 -34.61
N GLY A 809 29.15 -5.32 -35.53
CA GLY A 809 27.84 -5.97 -35.64
C GLY A 809 26.67 -4.98 -35.67
N ASN A 810 25.45 -5.48 -35.91
CA ASN A 810 24.22 -4.70 -35.89
C ASN A 810 23.59 -4.65 -34.50
N PHE A 811 22.60 -3.79 -34.32
CA PHE A 811 21.68 -3.88 -33.19
C PHE A 811 20.50 -4.75 -33.57
N VAL A 812 19.95 -5.46 -32.60
CA VAL A 812 18.74 -6.24 -32.76
C VAL A 812 17.81 -5.94 -31.59
N GLU A 813 16.55 -5.73 -31.90
CA GLU A 813 15.47 -5.60 -30.94
C GLU A 813 14.38 -6.60 -31.30
N CYS A 814 13.92 -7.35 -30.30
CA CYS A 814 12.83 -8.30 -30.43
C CYS A 814 11.74 -7.89 -29.44
N GLY A 815 10.63 -7.35 -29.94
CA GLY A 815 9.63 -6.63 -29.16
C GLY A 815 9.79 -5.12 -29.35
N VAL A 816 9.05 -4.57 -30.29
CA VAL A 816 9.15 -3.18 -30.77
C VAL A 816 7.94 -2.37 -30.32
N ALA A 817 6.75 -3.00 -30.34
CA ALA A 817 5.46 -2.36 -30.12
C ALA A 817 5.33 -1.05 -30.95
N ARG A 818 5.30 0.11 -30.27
CA ARG A 818 5.13 1.44 -30.90
C ARG A 818 6.44 2.03 -31.45
N GLY A 819 7.61 1.42 -31.20
CA GLY A 819 8.89 1.76 -31.85
C GLY A 819 9.79 2.78 -31.14
N GLY A 820 9.50 3.15 -29.90
CA GLY A 820 10.25 4.18 -29.17
C GLY A 820 11.70 3.78 -28.83
N SER A 821 11.92 2.56 -28.33
CA SER A 821 13.25 1.98 -28.08
C SER A 821 14.04 1.81 -29.39
N SER A 822 13.39 1.32 -30.45
CA SER A 822 14.00 1.24 -31.78
C SER A 822 14.52 2.59 -32.28
N ALA A 823 13.70 3.63 -32.17
CA ALA A 823 14.04 4.97 -32.62
C ALA A 823 15.16 5.60 -31.77
N LEU A 824 15.16 5.35 -30.46
CA LEU A 824 16.25 5.73 -29.56
C LEU A 824 17.56 5.07 -29.98
N LEU A 825 17.55 3.75 -30.19
CA LEU A 825 18.75 3.00 -30.59
C LEU A 825 19.25 3.46 -31.98
N ALA A 826 18.34 3.70 -32.93
CA ALA A 826 18.67 4.23 -34.25
C ALA A 826 19.26 5.66 -34.18
N TYR A 827 18.76 6.50 -33.28
CA TYR A 827 19.33 7.83 -33.01
C TYR A 827 20.75 7.73 -32.46
N VAL A 828 21.00 6.80 -31.54
CA VAL A 828 22.35 6.54 -31.03
C VAL A 828 23.28 6.06 -32.14
N ILE A 829 22.83 5.15 -33.01
CA ILE A 829 23.61 4.70 -34.17
C ILE A 829 23.98 5.89 -35.06
N LYS A 830 22.98 6.70 -35.47
CA LYS A 830 23.17 7.87 -36.34
C LYS A 830 24.22 8.83 -35.78
N LYS A 831 24.21 9.04 -34.47
CA LYS A 831 25.02 10.07 -33.82
C LYS A 831 26.39 9.60 -33.36
N TYR A 832 26.53 8.35 -32.93
CA TYR A 832 27.73 7.87 -32.26
C TYR A 832 28.46 6.73 -32.99
N SER A 833 27.82 6.03 -33.94
CA SER A 833 28.46 4.89 -34.61
C SER A 833 29.50 5.36 -35.64
N ASN A 834 30.74 4.89 -35.51
CA ASN A 834 31.80 5.12 -36.51
C ASN A 834 31.79 4.08 -37.63
N SER A 835 31.10 2.97 -37.43
CA SER A 835 30.94 1.88 -38.40
C SER A 835 29.53 1.88 -39.00
N PRO A 836 29.36 1.45 -40.27
CA PRO A 836 28.04 1.27 -40.87
C PRO A 836 27.28 0.19 -40.09
N ARG A 837 26.23 0.62 -39.39
CA ARG A 837 25.41 -0.23 -38.51
C ARG A 837 23.94 0.06 -38.75
N LYS A 838 23.11 -0.98 -38.63
CA LYS A 838 21.65 -0.85 -38.59
C LYS A 838 21.09 -1.49 -37.33
N ILE A 839 19.84 -1.17 -37.01
CA ILE A 839 19.02 -1.91 -36.07
C ILE A 839 17.99 -2.73 -36.83
N TYR A 840 17.93 -4.03 -36.52
CA TYR A 840 16.90 -4.94 -37.01
C TYR A 840 15.84 -5.09 -35.92
N THR A 841 14.59 -4.74 -36.25
CA THR A 841 13.50 -4.65 -35.28
C THR A 841 12.46 -5.72 -35.63
N PHE A 842 12.32 -6.73 -34.79
CA PHE A 842 11.42 -7.86 -34.99
C PHE A 842 10.17 -7.68 -34.13
N ASP A 843 8.99 -7.71 -34.74
CA ASP A 843 7.71 -7.60 -34.05
C ASP A 843 6.56 -8.12 -34.91
N SER A 844 5.50 -8.66 -34.31
CA SER A 844 4.30 -9.07 -35.03
C SER A 844 3.47 -7.86 -35.51
N PHE A 845 3.50 -6.75 -34.77
CA PHE A 845 2.60 -5.59 -34.79
C PHE A 845 1.13 -5.96 -34.56
N GLU A 846 0.89 -7.19 -34.10
CA GLU A 846 -0.43 -7.80 -33.90
C GLU A 846 -0.67 -8.12 -32.41
N GLY A 847 0.24 -7.67 -31.53
CA GLY A 847 0.24 -7.95 -30.10
C GLY A 847 0.81 -9.33 -29.74
N MET A 848 0.87 -9.58 -28.43
CA MET A 848 1.52 -10.75 -27.86
C MET A 848 0.80 -12.07 -28.20
N PRO A 849 1.53 -13.19 -28.34
CA PRO A 849 0.94 -14.51 -28.62
C PRO A 849 0.22 -15.08 -27.38
N GLU A 850 -0.49 -16.20 -27.55
CA GLU A 850 -1.11 -16.91 -26.43
C GLU A 850 -0.06 -17.35 -25.39
N PRO A 851 -0.22 -16.99 -24.11
CA PRO A 851 0.70 -17.39 -23.05
C PRO A 851 0.55 -18.88 -22.69
N THR A 852 1.62 -19.45 -22.14
CA THR A 852 1.65 -20.82 -21.61
C THR A 852 1.42 -20.83 -20.09
N ALA A 853 1.23 -22.02 -19.51
CA ALA A 853 1.15 -22.18 -18.06
C ALA A 853 2.44 -21.78 -17.30
N LYS A 854 3.55 -21.51 -18.00
CA LYS A 854 4.80 -21.01 -17.41
C LYS A 854 4.79 -19.48 -17.25
N ASP A 855 3.89 -18.80 -17.96
CA ASP A 855 3.80 -17.34 -18.04
C ASP A 855 2.88 -16.82 -16.94
N THR A 856 3.42 -16.85 -15.72
CA THR A 856 2.72 -16.43 -14.50
C THR A 856 3.42 -15.25 -13.85
N HIS A 857 2.64 -14.45 -13.12
CA HIS A 857 3.12 -13.41 -12.22
C HIS A 857 2.39 -13.52 -10.88
N ALA A 858 3.13 -13.67 -9.78
CA ALA A 858 2.57 -13.85 -8.43
C ALA A 858 1.50 -14.96 -8.33
N GLY A 859 1.67 -16.05 -9.08
CA GLY A 859 0.73 -17.17 -9.12
C GLY A 859 -0.52 -16.99 -10.00
N GLN A 860 -0.67 -15.86 -10.70
CA GLN A 860 -1.74 -15.62 -11.67
C GLN A 860 -1.22 -15.82 -13.11
N GLY A 861 -2.04 -16.36 -14.01
CA GLY A 861 -1.66 -16.54 -15.43
C GLY A 861 -1.74 -15.22 -16.21
N ALA A 862 -0.89 -15.04 -17.23
CA ALA A 862 -0.80 -13.78 -17.99
C ALA A 862 -2.14 -13.28 -18.56
N ASN A 863 -3.01 -14.17 -19.04
CA ASN A 863 -4.35 -13.80 -19.55
C ASN A 863 -5.29 -13.24 -18.47
N ASP A 864 -5.04 -13.53 -17.19
CA ASP A 864 -5.84 -13.04 -16.06
C ASP A 864 -5.40 -11.63 -15.59
N THR A 865 -4.30 -11.10 -16.14
CA THR A 865 -3.69 -9.82 -15.69
C THR A 865 -4.09 -8.60 -16.53
N GLY A 866 -4.80 -8.79 -17.65
CA GLY A 866 -5.13 -7.71 -18.60
C GLY A 866 -4.06 -7.36 -19.63
N TRP A 867 -2.91 -8.02 -19.55
CA TRP A 867 -1.77 -7.92 -20.46
C TRP A 867 -1.52 -9.24 -21.21
N GLY A 868 -2.59 -9.99 -21.48
CA GLY A 868 -2.55 -11.27 -22.18
C GLY A 868 -2.48 -11.15 -23.70
N THR A 869 -2.98 -12.15 -24.41
CA THR A 869 -2.97 -12.24 -25.88
C THR A 869 -3.49 -10.97 -26.56
N GLY A 870 -2.77 -10.50 -27.58
CA GLY A 870 -3.19 -9.37 -28.43
C GLY A 870 -3.01 -7.99 -27.81
N THR A 871 -2.50 -7.90 -26.58
CA THR A 871 -2.09 -6.61 -25.97
C THR A 871 -0.69 -6.20 -26.47
N CYS A 872 -0.30 -4.94 -26.23
CA CYS A 872 0.93 -4.32 -26.77
C CYS A 872 0.95 -4.23 -28.32
N SER A 873 -0.21 -4.31 -28.97
CA SER A 873 -0.36 -4.15 -30.41
C SER A 873 -0.13 -2.70 -30.84
N ALA A 874 0.57 -2.47 -31.96
CA ALA A 874 0.73 -1.16 -32.56
C ALA A 874 0.83 -1.27 -34.08
N PRO A 875 0.44 -0.24 -34.86
CA PRO A 875 0.63 -0.26 -36.31
C PRO A 875 2.12 -0.14 -36.65
N GLU A 876 2.59 -0.86 -37.67
CA GLU A 876 3.98 -0.78 -38.16
C GLU A 876 4.37 0.66 -38.53
N GLU A 877 3.41 1.45 -39.00
CA GLU A 877 3.60 2.86 -39.31
C GLU A 877 3.97 3.73 -38.09
N SER A 878 3.70 3.28 -36.86
CA SER A 878 4.09 3.99 -35.63
C SER A 878 5.61 4.08 -35.50
N LEU A 879 6.32 2.97 -35.71
CA LEU A 879 7.78 2.89 -35.76
C LEU A 879 8.33 3.85 -36.83
N ILE A 880 7.78 3.81 -38.04
CA ILE A 880 8.23 4.67 -39.14
C ILE A 880 8.00 6.15 -38.81
N ARG A 881 6.90 6.50 -38.13
CA ARG A 881 6.58 7.87 -37.74
C ARG A 881 7.59 8.44 -36.76
N ILE A 882 7.88 7.74 -35.67
CA ILE A 882 8.88 8.21 -34.68
C ILE A 882 10.29 8.22 -35.28
N CYS A 883 10.62 7.25 -36.14
CA CYS A 883 11.90 7.25 -36.85
C CYS A 883 12.04 8.44 -37.80
N ASN A 884 10.97 8.86 -38.48
CA ASN A 884 11.00 10.06 -39.31
C ASN A 884 11.11 11.34 -38.48
N GLU A 885 10.44 11.40 -37.32
CA GLU A 885 10.53 12.56 -36.42
C GLU A 885 11.94 12.77 -35.87
N LEU A 886 12.69 11.69 -35.63
CA LEU A 886 14.10 11.72 -35.24
C LEU A 886 15.07 11.70 -36.42
N ASP A 887 14.58 11.59 -37.66
CA ASP A 887 15.36 11.50 -38.90
C ASP A 887 16.34 10.29 -38.90
N VAL A 888 15.88 9.12 -38.46
CA VAL A 888 16.69 7.90 -38.27
C VAL A 888 16.19 6.68 -39.07
N VAL A 889 15.19 6.87 -39.93
CA VAL A 889 14.52 5.77 -40.66
C VAL A 889 15.49 4.92 -41.51
N GLU A 890 16.57 5.50 -42.03
CA GLU A 890 17.56 4.76 -42.84
C GLU A 890 18.38 3.72 -42.06
N PHE A 891 18.43 3.86 -40.74
CA PHE A 891 19.15 2.97 -39.82
C PHE A 891 18.29 1.79 -39.34
N VAL A 892 16.98 1.82 -39.59
CA VAL A 892 16.03 0.81 -39.09
C VAL A 892 15.66 -0.18 -40.20
N VAL A 893 15.63 -1.46 -39.85
CA VAL A 893 15.19 -2.56 -40.72
C VAL A 893 14.04 -3.30 -40.03
N PRO A 894 12.78 -2.91 -40.30
CA PRO A 894 11.62 -3.58 -39.71
C PRO A 894 11.42 -4.98 -40.31
N VAL A 895 11.12 -5.94 -39.44
CA VAL A 895 10.78 -7.32 -39.81
C VAL A 895 9.49 -7.71 -39.11
N LYS A 896 8.39 -7.70 -39.89
CA LYS A 896 7.06 -8.05 -39.40
C LYS A 896 6.87 -9.57 -39.29
N GLY A 897 6.41 -10.03 -38.13
CA GLY A 897 6.00 -11.40 -37.82
C GLY A 897 6.56 -11.93 -36.50
N TYR A 898 5.91 -12.97 -35.94
CA TYR A 898 6.33 -13.60 -34.68
C TYR A 898 7.75 -14.20 -34.74
N PHE A 899 8.45 -14.18 -33.62
CA PHE A 899 9.89 -14.49 -33.52
C PHE A 899 10.26 -15.88 -34.04
N GLU A 900 9.43 -16.88 -33.74
CA GLU A 900 9.62 -18.27 -34.17
C GLU A 900 9.57 -18.43 -35.70
N ASN A 901 8.92 -17.50 -36.41
CA ASN A 901 8.80 -17.51 -37.86
C ASN A 901 9.82 -16.58 -38.53
N THR A 902 10.23 -15.48 -37.88
CA THR A 902 11.08 -14.45 -38.49
C THR A 902 12.57 -14.61 -38.18
N LEU A 903 12.93 -14.93 -36.94
CA LEU A 903 14.34 -15.02 -36.52
C LEU A 903 15.14 -16.11 -37.26
N PRO A 904 14.60 -17.32 -37.53
CA PRO A 904 15.34 -18.35 -38.26
C PRO A 904 15.77 -17.92 -39.67
N ASP A 905 14.92 -17.15 -40.36
CA ASP A 905 15.14 -16.70 -41.74
C ASP A 905 16.06 -15.47 -41.82
N TYR A 906 16.09 -14.67 -40.76
CA TYR A 906 16.83 -13.42 -40.72
C TYR A 906 18.16 -13.49 -39.99
N LYS A 907 18.44 -14.52 -39.18
CA LYS A 907 19.72 -14.64 -38.45
C LYS A 907 20.95 -14.46 -39.34
N ASN A 908 20.93 -14.98 -40.57
CA ASN A 908 22.03 -14.81 -41.51
C ASN A 908 22.10 -13.40 -42.13
N LYS A 909 20.96 -12.73 -42.27
CA LYS A 909 20.86 -11.37 -42.83
C LYS A 909 21.24 -10.30 -41.80
N VAL A 910 20.94 -10.54 -40.52
CA VAL A 910 21.34 -9.71 -39.39
C VAL A 910 22.86 -9.69 -39.24
N GLY A 911 23.52 -10.83 -39.46
CA GLY A 911 24.97 -10.97 -39.29
C GLY A 911 25.37 -10.91 -37.81
N SER A 912 26.57 -10.41 -37.51
CA SER A 912 27.03 -10.22 -36.13
C SER A 912 26.18 -9.19 -35.40
N VAL A 913 25.91 -9.41 -34.11
CA VAL A 913 25.09 -8.52 -33.26
C VAL A 913 25.94 -7.98 -32.12
N ALA A 914 26.00 -6.66 -31.96
CA ALA A 914 26.76 -6.01 -30.90
C ALA A 914 25.90 -5.60 -29.70
N LEU A 915 24.61 -5.36 -29.94
CA LEU A 915 23.60 -5.12 -28.91
C LEU A 915 22.33 -5.88 -29.28
N LEU A 916 21.84 -6.69 -28.35
CA LEU A 916 20.55 -7.37 -28.44
C LEU A 916 19.65 -6.86 -27.32
N HIS A 917 18.48 -6.35 -27.68
CA HIS A 917 17.42 -6.00 -26.75
C HIS A 917 16.32 -7.05 -26.88
N MET A 918 16.04 -7.75 -25.78
CA MET A 918 15.07 -8.84 -25.69
C MET A 918 13.87 -8.37 -24.87
N ASP A 919 12.76 -8.11 -25.54
CA ASP A 919 11.50 -7.64 -24.99
C ASP A 919 10.37 -8.56 -25.49
N GLY A 920 10.52 -9.86 -25.25
CA GLY A 920 9.62 -10.89 -25.76
C GLY A 920 8.57 -11.37 -24.77
N ASP A 921 8.69 -10.91 -23.52
CA ASP A 921 7.91 -11.21 -22.32
C ASP A 921 7.69 -12.70 -21.96
N TRP A 922 7.12 -13.51 -22.87
CA TRP A 922 6.70 -14.89 -22.60
C TRP A 922 7.87 -15.87 -22.69
N TYR A 923 7.73 -17.03 -22.07
CA TYR A 923 8.70 -18.12 -22.09
C TYR A 923 9.09 -18.54 -23.51
N GLU A 924 8.10 -18.83 -24.38
CA GLU A 924 8.35 -19.31 -25.75
C GLU A 924 8.97 -18.22 -26.64
N SER A 925 8.52 -16.97 -26.51
CA SER A 925 9.10 -15.82 -27.19
C SER A 925 10.56 -15.61 -26.81
N THR A 926 10.85 -15.60 -25.50
CA THR A 926 12.22 -15.47 -24.95
C THR A 926 13.11 -16.62 -25.42
N ASN A 927 12.58 -17.84 -25.43
CA ASN A 927 13.29 -19.03 -25.89
C ASN A 927 13.57 -18.98 -27.40
N ALA A 928 12.63 -18.48 -28.21
CA ALA A 928 12.82 -18.29 -29.65
C ALA A 928 13.94 -17.28 -29.95
N ILE A 929 14.01 -16.18 -29.19
CA ILE A 929 15.09 -15.17 -29.31
C ILE A 929 16.45 -15.79 -29.00
N LEU A 930 16.58 -16.43 -27.83
CA LEU A 930 17.84 -17.04 -27.38
C LEU A 930 18.35 -18.10 -28.36
N ASN A 931 17.48 -19.01 -28.81
CA ASN A 931 17.88 -20.10 -29.69
C ASN A 931 18.27 -19.67 -31.11
N ASN A 932 17.81 -18.51 -31.57
CA ASN A 932 18.06 -18.06 -32.95
C ASN A 932 19.10 -16.94 -33.07
N ILE A 933 19.18 -16.01 -32.10
CA ILE A 933 19.99 -14.80 -32.23
C ILE A 933 21.17 -14.75 -31.24
N TYR A 934 21.13 -15.47 -30.12
CA TYR A 934 22.24 -15.43 -29.14
C TYR A 934 23.61 -15.78 -29.76
N ASP A 935 23.63 -16.72 -30.70
CA ASP A 935 24.86 -17.14 -31.38
C ASP A 935 25.42 -16.07 -32.35
N ASN A 936 24.56 -15.17 -32.82
CA ASN A 936 24.96 -14.01 -33.63
C ASN A 936 25.55 -12.88 -32.79
N VAL A 937 25.22 -12.81 -31.48
CA VAL A 937 25.82 -11.82 -30.58
C VAL A 937 27.32 -12.06 -30.51
N ILE A 938 28.13 -11.02 -30.70
CA ILE A 938 29.58 -11.14 -30.64
C ILE A 938 30.05 -11.40 -29.20
N SER A 939 31.27 -11.93 -29.07
CA SER A 939 31.98 -11.94 -27.78
C SER A 939 32.05 -10.50 -27.23
N ASN A 940 31.68 -10.31 -25.97
CA ASN A 940 31.52 -9.01 -25.32
C ASN A 940 30.38 -8.13 -25.88
N GLY A 941 29.48 -8.69 -26.69
CA GLY A 941 28.23 -8.04 -27.10
C GLY A 941 27.30 -7.89 -25.90
N ILE A 942 26.48 -6.84 -25.93
CA ILE A 942 25.59 -6.49 -24.81
C ILE A 942 24.20 -7.05 -25.07
N ILE A 943 23.57 -7.63 -24.04
CA ILE A 943 22.21 -8.12 -24.09
C ILE A 943 21.42 -7.44 -22.97
N GLN A 944 20.37 -6.69 -23.31
CA GLN A 944 19.39 -6.20 -22.34
C GLN A 944 18.13 -7.06 -22.47
N VAL A 945 17.57 -7.48 -21.34
CA VAL A 945 16.35 -8.28 -21.24
C VAL A 945 15.35 -7.54 -20.36
N ASP A 946 14.17 -7.30 -20.90
CA ASP A 946 13.07 -6.72 -20.16
C ASP A 946 12.16 -7.83 -19.58
N ASP A 947 11.49 -7.50 -18.48
CA ASP A 947 10.54 -8.35 -17.75
C ASP A 947 11.07 -9.66 -17.14
N PHE A 948 12.39 -9.81 -17.04
CA PHE A 948 13.08 -10.85 -16.26
C PHE A 948 12.62 -10.91 -14.80
N GLY A 949 12.39 -9.75 -14.18
CA GLY A 949 11.92 -9.64 -12.80
C GLY A 949 10.39 -9.80 -12.66
N TYR A 950 9.63 -9.62 -13.74
CA TYR A 950 8.17 -9.63 -13.72
C TYR A 950 7.58 -10.99 -14.11
N TRP A 951 7.87 -11.49 -15.32
CA TRP A 951 7.32 -12.75 -15.82
C TRP A 951 8.20 -13.92 -15.42
N GLU A 952 7.64 -14.88 -14.68
CA GLU A 952 8.35 -16.12 -14.33
C GLU A 952 8.78 -16.90 -15.58
N GLY A 953 8.00 -16.82 -16.67
CA GLY A 953 8.31 -17.44 -17.96
C GLY A 953 9.59 -16.91 -18.59
N CYS A 954 9.77 -15.59 -18.66
CA CYS A 954 10.98 -14.93 -19.14
C CYS A 954 12.22 -15.41 -18.36
N ARG A 955 12.15 -15.34 -17.02
CA ARG A 955 13.24 -15.77 -16.14
C ARG A 955 13.62 -17.23 -16.33
N LYS A 956 12.63 -18.13 -16.28
CA LYS A 956 12.83 -19.58 -16.45
C LYS A 956 13.49 -19.90 -17.80
N SER A 957 13.11 -19.19 -18.87
CA SER A 957 13.70 -19.39 -20.20
C SER A 957 15.21 -19.10 -20.22
N ILE A 958 15.64 -18.02 -19.57
CA ILE A 958 17.07 -17.65 -19.46
C ILE A 958 17.83 -18.61 -18.55
N GLU A 959 17.26 -18.98 -17.39
CA GLU A 959 17.86 -19.95 -16.47
C GLU A 959 18.09 -21.31 -17.15
N GLU A 960 17.06 -21.84 -17.83
CA GLU A 960 17.19 -23.09 -18.58
C GLU A 960 18.21 -22.98 -19.72
N PHE A 961 18.33 -21.83 -20.39
CA PHE A 961 19.31 -21.63 -21.45
C PHE A 961 20.75 -21.63 -20.91
N GLN A 962 20.98 -20.99 -19.76
CA GLN A 962 22.26 -21.03 -19.05
C GLN A 962 22.64 -22.46 -18.66
N GLU A 963 21.70 -23.22 -18.09
CA GLU A 963 21.92 -24.62 -17.74
C GLU A 963 22.24 -25.49 -18.96
N LYS A 964 21.40 -25.42 -20.01
CA LYS A 964 21.56 -26.22 -21.23
C LYS A 964 22.89 -25.98 -21.93
N ARG A 965 23.44 -24.76 -21.86
CA ARG A 965 24.70 -24.38 -22.52
C ARG A 965 25.89 -24.30 -21.57
N ALA A 966 25.72 -24.64 -20.29
CA ALA A 966 26.74 -24.48 -19.24
C ALA A 966 27.34 -23.06 -19.23
N LEU A 967 26.49 -22.06 -19.42
CA LEU A 967 26.84 -20.64 -19.40
C LEU A 967 26.44 -20.03 -18.05
N LYS A 968 27.12 -18.96 -17.65
CA LYS A 968 26.73 -18.14 -16.49
C LYS A 968 26.83 -16.67 -16.89
N PHE A 969 25.69 -15.98 -16.90
CA PHE A 969 25.61 -14.56 -17.18
C PHE A 969 25.82 -13.75 -15.90
N ASP A 970 26.55 -12.65 -16.03
CA ASP A 970 26.72 -11.68 -14.96
C ASP A 970 25.61 -10.63 -15.10
N ILE A 971 24.50 -10.89 -14.42
CA ILE A 971 23.25 -10.12 -14.56
C ILE A 971 23.37 -8.80 -13.81
N ASN A 972 23.17 -7.69 -14.53
CA ASN A 972 23.14 -6.34 -13.98
C ASN A 972 21.67 -5.89 -13.93
N ILE A 973 21.18 -5.57 -12.74
CA ILE A 973 19.81 -5.12 -12.53
C ILE A 973 19.67 -3.66 -12.99
N ILE A 974 18.63 -3.36 -13.75
CA ILE A 974 18.29 -1.99 -14.18
C ILE A 974 17.23 -1.41 -13.24
N ASP A 975 16.11 -2.12 -13.11
CA ASP A 975 14.99 -1.80 -12.23
C ASP A 975 14.37 -3.11 -11.71
N ASN A 976 13.15 -3.08 -11.18
CA ASN A 976 12.49 -4.27 -10.63
C ASN A 976 12.21 -5.37 -11.66
N THR A 977 12.23 -5.07 -12.97
CA THR A 977 11.86 -6.03 -14.02
C THR A 977 12.93 -6.21 -15.10
N GLY A 978 13.71 -5.18 -15.44
CA GLY A 978 14.74 -5.20 -16.48
C GLY A 978 16.14 -5.53 -15.98
N VAL A 979 16.88 -6.27 -16.80
CA VAL A 979 18.29 -6.62 -16.55
C VAL A 979 19.14 -6.50 -17.82
N TRP A 980 20.45 -6.43 -17.69
CA TRP A 980 21.36 -6.59 -18.83
C TRP A 980 22.61 -7.39 -18.44
N PHE A 981 23.25 -8.00 -19.43
CA PHE A 981 24.50 -8.72 -19.26
C PHE A 981 25.34 -8.65 -20.53
N ILE A 982 26.60 -9.05 -20.40
CA ILE A 982 27.53 -9.14 -21.52
C ILE A 982 27.66 -10.60 -21.92
N LYS A 983 27.54 -10.89 -23.22
CA LYS A 983 27.85 -12.23 -23.74
C LYS A 983 29.30 -12.58 -23.40
N PRO A 984 29.55 -13.66 -22.64
CA PRO A 984 30.91 -14.11 -22.33
C PRO A 984 31.72 -14.30 -23.62
N ALA A 985 33.01 -14.03 -23.57
CA ALA A 985 33.88 -14.33 -24.69
C ALA A 985 33.75 -15.82 -25.04
N ASP A 986 33.57 -16.13 -26.33
CA ASP A 986 33.59 -17.51 -26.80
C ASP A 986 34.90 -18.13 -26.30
N GLN A 987 34.84 -19.31 -25.69
CA GLN A 987 36.03 -20.12 -25.41
C GLN A 987 36.60 -20.64 -26.74
N LYS A 988 36.99 -19.75 -27.64
CA LYS A 988 38.09 -20.01 -28.54
C LYS A 988 39.35 -19.86 -27.71
N THR A 989 40.11 -20.92 -27.69
CA THR A 989 41.53 -20.96 -27.39
C THR A 989 42.26 -19.91 -28.23
N ASP A 990 42.20 -18.64 -27.81
CA ASP A 990 43.18 -17.65 -28.20
C ASP A 990 44.15 -17.51 -27.04
N SER A 991 45.11 -18.44 -27.04
CA SER A 991 46.33 -18.37 -26.26
C SER A 991 47.22 -17.24 -26.78
N SER A 992 46.73 -16.01 -26.76
CA SER A 992 47.59 -14.83 -26.75
C SER A 992 47.76 -14.42 -25.29
N GLN A 993 48.54 -15.24 -24.60
CA GLN A 993 49.20 -14.84 -23.36
C GLN A 993 49.89 -13.50 -23.63
N LEU A 994 49.41 -12.44 -22.99
CA LEU A 994 50.30 -11.34 -22.63
C LEU A 994 51.23 -11.93 -21.57
N GLU A 995 52.31 -12.56 -22.03
CA GLU A 995 53.43 -12.95 -21.20
C GLU A 995 53.98 -11.67 -20.53
N PHE A 996 53.61 -11.46 -19.27
CA PHE A 996 54.52 -10.75 -18.38
C PHE A 996 55.75 -11.67 -18.23
N LYS A 997 56.92 -11.13 -18.55
CA LYS A 997 58.22 -11.79 -18.34
C LYS A 997 58.26 -12.39 -16.93
N ASP A 998 58.94 -13.54 -16.77
CA ASP A 998 59.13 -14.32 -15.53
C ASP A 998 59.74 -13.57 -14.32
N GLU A 999 59.75 -12.22 -14.31
CA GLU A 999 60.20 -11.33 -13.24
C GLU A 999 59.17 -10.21 -12.95
N ALA A 1000 57.87 -10.52 -12.89
CA ALA A 1000 56.86 -9.52 -12.52
C ALA A 1000 57.04 -9.09 -11.05
N LYS A 1001 57.15 -7.77 -10.81
CA LYS A 1001 57.26 -7.21 -9.45
C LYS A 1001 55.86 -6.93 -8.91
N LEU A 1002 55.46 -7.66 -7.87
CA LEU A 1002 54.13 -7.57 -7.28
C LEU A 1002 54.21 -6.96 -5.88
N LEU A 1003 53.29 -6.06 -5.53
CA LEU A 1003 53.24 -5.35 -4.24
C LEU A 1003 51.93 -5.63 -3.52
N ASN A 1004 52.01 -6.14 -2.30
CA ASN A 1004 50.86 -6.41 -1.43
C ASN A 1004 50.93 -5.46 -0.23
N LEU A 1005 49.90 -4.64 -0.04
CA LEU A 1005 49.84 -3.60 0.99
C LEU A 1005 48.79 -3.96 2.04
N GLY A 1006 49.13 -3.84 3.33
CA GLY A 1006 48.23 -4.22 4.43
C GLY A 1006 47.97 -5.72 4.46
N CYS A 1007 49.00 -6.54 4.25
CA CYS A 1007 48.83 -7.96 4.01
C CYS A 1007 48.40 -8.78 5.24
N GLY A 1008 48.55 -8.23 6.44
CA GLY A 1008 48.35 -8.95 7.70
C GLY A 1008 49.04 -10.31 7.70
N ASN A 1009 48.28 -11.35 8.04
CA ASN A 1009 48.76 -12.75 8.04
C ASN A 1009 48.51 -13.50 6.70
N ARG A 1010 47.90 -12.87 5.68
CA ARG A 1010 47.62 -13.51 4.38
C ARG A 1010 48.48 -12.87 3.30
N PHE A 1011 49.58 -13.55 2.96
CA PHE A 1011 50.51 -13.09 1.94
C PHE A 1011 51.18 -14.27 1.22
N HIS A 1012 51.86 -13.96 0.11
CA HIS A 1012 52.62 -14.92 -0.67
C HIS A 1012 54.06 -14.43 -0.85
N GLU A 1013 55.04 -15.34 -0.90
CA GLU A 1013 56.48 -15.01 -0.93
C GLU A 1013 56.91 -14.28 -2.22
N ASP A 1014 56.24 -14.56 -3.34
CA ASP A 1014 56.45 -13.85 -4.61
C ASP A 1014 56.03 -12.37 -4.59
N TRP A 1015 55.29 -11.95 -3.56
CA TRP A 1015 54.85 -10.56 -3.40
C TRP A 1015 55.79 -9.82 -2.46
N THR A 1016 56.09 -8.56 -2.79
CA THR A 1016 56.66 -7.65 -1.81
C THR A 1016 55.54 -7.26 -0.84
N ASN A 1017 55.60 -7.76 0.39
CA ASN A 1017 54.53 -7.57 1.36
C ASN A 1017 54.86 -6.44 2.35
N ILE A 1018 53.90 -5.54 2.57
CA ILE A 1018 53.99 -4.45 3.57
C ILE A 1018 52.82 -4.56 4.52
N ASP A 1019 53.08 -4.40 5.82
CA ASP A 1019 52.06 -4.23 6.84
C ASP A 1019 52.48 -3.19 7.89
N PHE A 1020 51.54 -2.69 8.69
CA PHE A 1020 51.78 -1.67 9.71
C PHE A 1020 52.65 -2.21 10.85
N ASP A 1021 52.48 -3.48 11.22
CA ASP A 1021 53.29 -4.20 12.20
C ASP A 1021 53.48 -5.65 11.76
N SER A 1022 54.71 -6.17 11.83
CA SER A 1022 54.99 -7.57 11.51
C SER A 1022 56.27 -8.09 12.14
N ASN A 1023 56.22 -9.33 12.60
CA ASN A 1023 57.39 -10.10 13.07
C ASN A 1023 57.87 -11.14 12.02
N ASN A 1024 57.31 -11.13 10.81
CA ASN A 1024 57.66 -12.08 9.75
C ASN A 1024 58.73 -11.49 8.82
N GLU A 1025 59.80 -12.25 8.55
CA GLU A 1025 60.91 -11.80 7.70
C GLU A 1025 60.49 -11.49 6.24
N ASN A 1026 59.36 -12.03 5.78
CA ASN A 1026 58.82 -11.81 4.43
C ASN A 1026 57.84 -10.62 4.34
N VAL A 1027 57.61 -9.90 5.44
CA VAL A 1027 56.71 -8.74 5.49
C VAL A 1027 57.46 -7.53 6.05
N LYS A 1028 57.51 -6.45 5.28
CA LYS A 1028 58.16 -5.21 5.68
C LYS A 1028 57.22 -4.38 6.55
N ALA A 1029 57.53 -4.24 7.83
CA ALA A 1029 56.83 -3.34 8.74
C ALA A 1029 57.03 -1.88 8.32
N TYR A 1030 55.96 -1.20 7.89
CA TYR A 1030 56.01 0.18 7.42
C TYR A 1030 54.63 0.86 7.45
N ASN A 1031 54.58 2.08 8.00
CA ASN A 1031 53.34 2.87 8.05
C ASN A 1031 53.04 3.54 6.69
N LEU A 1032 52.03 3.03 5.99
CA LEU A 1032 51.60 3.49 4.67
C LEU A 1032 51.03 4.92 4.63
N ARG A 1033 50.71 5.53 5.78
CA ARG A 1033 50.33 6.96 5.86
C ARG A 1033 51.50 7.90 5.52
N ASN A 1034 52.73 7.39 5.58
CA ASN A 1034 53.94 8.12 5.18
C ASN A 1034 54.26 8.00 3.68
N GLY A 1035 53.36 7.41 2.87
CA GLY A 1035 53.57 7.12 1.45
C GLY A 1035 54.30 5.80 1.21
N ILE A 1036 54.23 5.25 -0.01
CA ILE A 1036 54.75 3.91 -0.31
C ILE A 1036 56.28 3.98 -0.52
N PRO A 1037 57.10 3.20 0.22
CA PRO A 1037 58.56 3.38 0.30
C PRO A 1037 59.32 2.74 -0.88
N PHE A 1038 58.83 2.99 -2.09
CA PHE A 1038 59.40 2.52 -3.35
C PHE A 1038 59.35 3.63 -4.39
N ASN A 1039 60.22 3.53 -5.40
CA ASN A 1039 60.29 4.50 -6.49
C ASN A 1039 59.04 4.42 -7.38
N GLU A 1040 58.76 5.47 -8.14
CA GLU A 1040 57.71 5.44 -9.16
C GLU A 1040 57.96 4.36 -10.22
N ASN A 1041 56.90 3.83 -10.84
CA ASN A 1041 56.98 2.84 -11.93
C ASN A 1041 57.81 1.58 -11.59
N THR A 1042 57.71 1.09 -10.36
CA THR A 1042 58.46 -0.06 -9.85
C THR A 1042 57.72 -1.38 -10.03
N PHE A 1043 56.41 -1.41 -9.81
CA PHE A 1043 55.61 -2.65 -9.72
C PHE A 1043 54.70 -2.85 -10.94
N ASP A 1044 54.52 -4.11 -11.31
CA ASP A 1044 53.60 -4.55 -12.36
C ASP A 1044 52.17 -4.71 -11.82
N ALA A 1045 52.02 -5.05 -10.53
CA ALA A 1045 50.73 -5.06 -9.85
C ALA A 1045 50.82 -4.58 -8.39
N VAL A 1046 49.74 -3.95 -7.93
CA VAL A 1046 49.51 -3.56 -6.52
C VAL A 1046 48.21 -4.21 -6.06
N TYR A 1047 48.25 -4.90 -4.94
CA TYR A 1047 47.09 -5.52 -4.30
C TYR A 1047 46.98 -5.03 -2.86
N HIS A 1048 45.76 -4.80 -2.40
CA HIS A 1048 45.46 -4.73 -0.98
C HIS A 1048 44.04 -5.22 -0.72
N SER A 1049 43.83 -5.83 0.45
CA SER A 1049 42.55 -6.37 0.89
C SER A 1049 42.32 -5.96 2.33
N HIS A 1050 41.18 -5.34 2.58
CA HIS A 1050 40.79 -4.80 3.88
C HIS A 1050 41.81 -3.83 4.48
N LEU A 1051 42.10 -2.76 3.74
CA LEU A 1051 43.08 -1.74 4.12
C LEU A 1051 42.54 -0.32 3.93
N LEU A 1052 41.93 -0.05 2.77
CA LEU A 1052 41.53 1.31 2.37
C LEU A 1052 40.44 1.89 3.28
N GLU A 1053 39.59 1.04 3.86
CA GLU A 1053 38.54 1.41 4.80
C GLU A 1053 39.08 2.01 6.10
N HIS A 1054 40.33 1.72 6.45
CA HIS A 1054 41.00 2.24 7.65
C HIS A 1054 41.61 3.63 7.44
N PHE A 1055 41.66 4.12 6.19
CA PHE A 1055 42.11 5.49 5.90
C PHE A 1055 40.97 6.49 6.09
N PRO A 1056 41.21 7.65 6.74
CA PRO A 1056 40.28 8.75 6.69
C PRO A 1056 39.94 9.11 5.24
N LYS A 1057 38.68 9.47 4.97
CA LYS A 1057 38.20 9.83 3.62
C LYS A 1057 39.08 10.87 2.91
N SER A 1058 39.68 11.79 3.66
CA SER A 1058 40.58 12.83 3.14
C SER A 1058 41.99 12.34 2.78
N GLU A 1059 42.42 11.18 3.29
CA GLU A 1059 43.73 10.58 3.06
C GLU A 1059 43.70 9.49 1.98
N ALA A 1060 42.55 8.83 1.78
CA ALA A 1060 42.38 7.79 0.76
C ALA A 1060 42.81 8.19 -0.67
N PRO A 1061 42.52 9.41 -1.18
CA PRO A 1061 43.03 9.85 -2.48
C PRO A 1061 44.56 9.87 -2.56
N LYS A 1062 45.23 10.40 -1.52
CA LYS A 1062 46.70 10.47 -1.48
C LYS A 1062 47.34 9.08 -1.45
N PHE A 1063 46.72 8.15 -0.73
CA PHE A 1063 47.18 6.76 -0.71
C PHE A 1063 47.06 6.10 -2.10
N LEU A 1064 45.94 6.32 -2.80
CA LEU A 1064 45.78 5.79 -4.16
C LEU A 1064 46.69 6.50 -5.18
N GLU A 1065 46.98 7.78 -5.02
CA GLU A 1065 48.01 8.49 -5.80
C GLU A 1065 49.39 7.84 -5.63
N GLU A 1066 49.73 7.39 -4.41
CA GLU A 1066 50.96 6.63 -4.16
C GLU A 1066 50.94 5.25 -4.82
N CYS A 1067 49.81 4.52 -4.78
CA CYS A 1067 49.64 3.27 -5.53
C CYS A 1067 49.80 3.50 -7.04
N TYR A 1068 49.19 4.56 -7.57
CA TYR A 1068 49.34 4.98 -8.96
C TYR A 1068 50.80 5.31 -9.28
N ARG A 1069 51.49 6.04 -8.40
CA ARG A 1069 52.91 6.42 -8.56
C ARG A 1069 53.80 5.18 -8.71
N VAL A 1070 53.68 4.21 -7.80
CA VAL A 1070 54.58 3.04 -7.78
C VAL A 1070 54.28 2.01 -8.88
N LEU A 1071 53.07 2.00 -9.44
CA LEU A 1071 52.74 1.16 -10.58
C LEU A 1071 53.46 1.60 -11.87
N LYS A 1072 53.91 0.64 -12.67
CA LYS A 1072 54.37 0.87 -14.05
C LYS A 1072 53.18 1.25 -14.94
N ARG A 1073 53.44 1.90 -16.07
CA ARG A 1073 52.40 2.17 -17.09
C ARG A 1073 51.75 0.86 -17.53
N GLY A 1074 50.42 0.79 -17.49
CA GLY A 1074 49.66 -0.44 -17.76
C GLY A 1074 49.66 -1.47 -16.63
N GLY A 1075 50.32 -1.19 -15.49
CA GLY A 1075 50.27 -2.00 -14.28
C GLY A 1075 48.89 -1.98 -13.65
N ILE A 1076 48.56 -3.03 -12.89
CA ILE A 1076 47.21 -3.31 -12.39
C ILE A 1076 47.14 -3.04 -10.89
N ILE A 1077 46.10 -2.35 -10.45
CA ILE A 1077 45.71 -2.31 -9.03
C ILE A 1077 44.52 -3.23 -8.82
N ARG A 1078 44.54 -4.01 -7.73
CA ARG A 1078 43.40 -4.80 -7.24
C ARG A 1078 43.12 -4.42 -5.78
N ILE A 1079 41.86 -4.09 -5.50
CA ILE A 1079 41.40 -3.63 -4.20
C ILE A 1079 40.25 -4.53 -3.75
N ALA A 1080 40.34 -5.06 -2.53
CA ALA A 1080 39.22 -5.65 -1.82
C ALA A 1080 38.89 -4.81 -0.57
N VAL A 1081 37.61 -4.46 -0.40
CA VAL A 1081 37.08 -3.69 0.74
C VAL A 1081 35.70 -4.25 1.14
N PRO A 1082 35.20 -3.99 2.36
CA PRO A 1082 33.83 -4.34 2.73
C PRO A 1082 32.81 -3.76 1.76
N ASN A 1083 31.88 -4.57 1.28
CA ASN A 1083 30.89 -4.17 0.28
C ASN A 1083 29.72 -3.41 0.92
N LEU A 1084 29.85 -2.09 1.05
CA LEU A 1084 28.80 -1.24 1.65
C LEU A 1084 27.45 -1.41 0.95
N GLU A 1085 27.47 -1.56 -0.37
CA GLU A 1085 26.25 -1.68 -1.17
C GLU A 1085 25.50 -2.97 -0.84
N GLU A 1086 26.20 -4.10 -0.80
CA GLU A 1086 25.56 -5.38 -0.47
C GLU A 1086 25.08 -5.43 0.98
N ILE A 1087 25.86 -4.87 1.92
CA ILE A 1087 25.45 -4.76 3.33
C ILE A 1087 24.16 -3.93 3.45
N ALA A 1088 24.05 -2.81 2.72
CA ALA A 1088 22.86 -1.96 2.73
C ALA A 1088 21.64 -2.64 2.09
N ASN A 1089 21.83 -3.38 0.99
CA ASN A 1089 20.75 -4.14 0.37
C ASN A 1089 20.21 -5.23 1.29
N GLN A 1090 21.10 -5.99 1.96
CA GLN A 1090 20.71 -6.98 2.95
C GLN A 1090 20.00 -6.35 4.15
N TYR A 1091 20.42 -5.16 4.57
CA TYR A 1091 19.75 -4.42 5.65
C TYR A 1091 18.29 -4.13 5.29
N LEU A 1092 18.03 -3.54 4.13
CA LEU A 1092 16.68 -3.19 3.69
C LEU A 1092 15.79 -4.43 3.48
N LEU A 1093 16.36 -5.48 2.87
CA LEU A 1093 15.65 -6.74 2.64
C LEU A 1093 15.18 -7.40 3.95
N ASN A 1094 16.09 -7.53 4.91
CA ASN A 1094 15.77 -8.19 6.17
C ASN A 1094 14.90 -7.30 7.06
N LEU A 1095 15.03 -5.97 6.99
CA LEU A 1095 14.13 -5.03 7.67
C LEU A 1095 12.68 -5.21 7.20
N ASN A 1096 12.43 -5.18 5.89
CA ASN A 1096 11.07 -5.27 5.35
C ASN A 1096 10.40 -6.59 5.74
N LYS A 1097 11.12 -7.71 5.62
CA LYS A 1097 10.63 -9.03 6.02
C LYS A 1097 10.40 -9.14 7.53
N ALA A 1098 11.28 -8.56 8.35
CA ALA A 1098 11.08 -8.54 9.80
C ALA A 1098 9.83 -7.73 10.20
N VAL A 1099 9.54 -6.62 9.51
CA VAL A 1099 8.31 -5.82 9.70
C VAL A 1099 7.06 -6.63 9.33
N GLU A 1100 7.15 -7.50 8.33
CA GLU A 1100 6.09 -8.43 7.92
C GLU A 1100 5.94 -9.65 8.86
N GLY A 1101 6.78 -9.75 9.91
CA GLY A 1101 6.71 -10.78 10.94
C GLY A 1101 7.56 -12.02 10.67
N ASP A 1102 8.49 -11.99 9.71
CA ASP A 1102 9.45 -13.07 9.47
C ASP A 1102 10.52 -13.10 10.59
N SER A 1103 10.44 -14.13 11.45
CA SER A 1103 11.35 -14.31 12.57
C SER A 1103 12.79 -14.63 12.14
N GLU A 1104 12.99 -15.30 11.01
CA GLU A 1104 14.34 -15.62 10.52
C GLU A 1104 15.00 -14.37 9.93
N ALA A 1105 14.22 -13.52 9.26
CA ALA A 1105 14.68 -12.21 8.81
C ALA A 1105 15.04 -11.28 9.98
N GLN A 1106 14.35 -11.38 11.11
CA GLN A 1106 14.68 -10.63 12.33
C GLN A 1106 16.08 -10.98 12.86
N ASP A 1107 16.41 -12.26 12.97
CA ASP A 1107 17.75 -12.70 13.42
C ASP A 1107 18.86 -12.25 12.46
N ARG A 1108 18.60 -12.30 11.14
CA ARG A 1108 19.53 -11.82 10.10
C ARG A 1108 19.68 -10.30 10.13
N TYR A 1109 18.61 -9.57 10.40
CA TYR A 1109 18.61 -8.11 10.53
C TYR A 1109 19.55 -7.65 11.65
N ASP A 1110 19.49 -8.32 12.82
CA ASP A 1110 20.36 -7.99 13.96
C ASP A 1110 21.85 -8.15 13.60
N TRP A 1111 22.21 -9.20 12.86
CA TRP A 1111 23.58 -9.37 12.38
C TRP A 1111 24.00 -8.26 11.40
N ILE A 1112 23.17 -7.95 10.40
CA ILE A 1112 23.52 -6.95 9.38
C ILE A 1112 23.70 -5.55 9.99
N MET A 1113 22.92 -5.21 11.02
CA MET A 1113 23.10 -3.98 11.77
C MET A 1113 24.49 -3.91 12.44
N LEU A 1114 24.97 -5.01 13.00
CA LEU A 1114 26.30 -5.10 13.59
C LEU A 1114 27.40 -5.02 12.52
N GLU A 1115 27.25 -5.77 11.42
CA GLU A 1115 28.19 -5.76 10.29
C GLU A 1115 28.35 -4.36 9.69
N LEU A 1116 27.24 -3.61 9.56
CA LEU A 1116 27.21 -2.26 9.01
C LEU A 1116 27.80 -1.21 9.97
N LEU A 1117 27.42 -1.25 11.25
CA LEU A 1117 27.69 -0.15 12.18
C LEU A 1117 28.87 -0.41 13.12
N ASP A 1118 28.95 -1.60 13.70
CA ASP A 1118 29.92 -1.90 14.77
C ASP A 1118 31.36 -1.68 14.29
N GLN A 1119 31.66 -2.02 13.03
CA GLN A 1119 32.98 -1.82 12.40
C GLN A 1119 33.41 -0.34 12.33
N ALA A 1120 32.45 0.59 12.28
CA ALA A 1120 32.72 2.03 12.21
C ALA A 1120 32.62 2.74 13.58
N VAL A 1121 31.86 2.20 14.54
CA VAL A 1121 31.52 2.91 15.79
C VAL A 1121 32.07 2.28 17.08
N ARG A 1122 32.63 1.06 17.03
CA ARG A 1122 33.13 0.35 18.22
C ARG A 1122 34.21 1.13 18.98
N ASN A 1123 34.31 0.86 20.28
CA ASN A 1123 35.26 1.54 21.19
C ASN A 1123 36.31 0.61 21.82
N TYR A 1124 36.27 -0.68 21.46
CA TYR A 1124 37.20 -1.70 21.91
C TYR A 1124 37.31 -2.80 20.85
N SER A 1125 38.40 -3.57 20.89
CA SER A 1125 38.66 -4.61 19.89
C SER A 1125 37.59 -5.70 19.92
N GLY A 1126 37.15 -6.13 18.74
CA GLY A 1126 36.06 -7.11 18.57
C GLY A 1126 34.64 -6.56 18.66
N GLY A 1127 34.40 -5.46 19.38
CA GLY A 1127 33.10 -4.78 19.46
C GLY A 1127 31.93 -5.67 19.90
N GLU A 1128 30.72 -5.26 19.53
CA GLU A 1128 29.49 -6.04 19.77
C GLU A 1128 29.43 -7.29 18.88
N MET A 1129 30.12 -7.32 17.73
CA MET A 1129 30.23 -8.51 16.88
C MET A 1129 30.87 -9.69 17.63
N LEU A 1130 31.87 -9.44 18.48
CA LEU A 1130 32.48 -10.49 19.30
C LEU A 1130 31.50 -11.04 20.35
N GLU A 1131 30.66 -10.19 20.94
CA GLU A 1131 29.62 -10.62 21.88
C GLU A 1131 28.53 -11.42 21.16
N TYR A 1132 28.18 -11.04 19.93
CA TYR A 1132 27.27 -11.80 19.09
C TYR A 1132 27.81 -13.21 18.79
N TRP A 1133 29.08 -13.33 18.43
CA TRP A 1133 29.72 -14.63 18.14
C TRP A 1133 29.87 -15.56 19.35
N LYS A 1134 29.87 -15.02 20.57
CA LYS A 1134 29.90 -15.83 21.81
C LYS A 1134 28.58 -16.53 22.10
N GLN A 1135 27.48 -16.11 21.48
CA GLN A 1135 26.18 -16.75 21.66
C GLN A 1135 26.21 -18.20 21.16
N ASN A 1136 25.55 -19.10 21.91
CA ASN A 1136 25.46 -20.51 21.57
C ASN A 1136 24.07 -21.08 21.97
N PRO A 1137 23.17 -21.38 21.02
CA PRO A 1137 23.34 -21.20 19.57
C PRO A 1137 23.43 -19.72 19.17
N MET A 1138 24.18 -19.41 18.12
CA MET A 1138 24.25 -18.05 17.56
C MET A 1138 23.06 -17.84 16.61
N PRO A 1139 22.30 -16.74 16.74
CA PRO A 1139 21.23 -16.43 15.80
C PRO A 1139 21.79 -16.29 14.38
N ALA A 1140 21.04 -16.77 13.39
CA ALA A 1140 21.40 -16.74 11.97
C ALA A 1140 22.83 -17.26 11.63
N GLU A 1141 23.35 -18.27 12.35
CA GLU A 1141 24.74 -18.73 12.20
C GLU A 1141 25.17 -19.07 10.77
N ASP A 1142 24.34 -19.78 10.02
CA ASP A 1142 24.64 -20.14 8.64
C ASP A 1142 24.79 -18.90 7.74
N PHE A 1143 23.96 -17.88 7.95
CA PHE A 1143 24.00 -16.62 7.22
C PHE A 1143 25.26 -15.80 7.55
N VAL A 1144 25.65 -15.73 8.83
CA VAL A 1144 26.91 -15.09 9.25
C VAL A 1144 28.12 -15.78 8.62
N VAL A 1145 28.12 -17.10 8.61
CA VAL A 1145 29.18 -17.93 8.03
C VAL A 1145 29.25 -17.78 6.51
N GLU A 1146 28.12 -17.69 5.83
CA GLU A 1146 28.04 -17.45 4.39
C GLU A 1146 28.65 -16.11 4.01
N ARG A 1147 28.34 -15.04 4.78
CA ARG A 1147 28.82 -13.69 4.49
C ARG A 1147 30.31 -13.52 4.76
N LEU A 1148 30.79 -13.96 5.93
CA LEU A 1148 32.18 -13.73 6.35
C LEU A 1148 33.18 -14.78 5.85
N GLY A 1149 32.70 -15.89 5.29
CA GLY A 1149 33.55 -16.90 4.66
C GLY A 1149 34.37 -17.74 5.64
N SER A 1150 35.58 -18.11 5.23
CA SER A 1150 36.41 -19.08 5.94
C SER A 1150 36.96 -18.55 7.28
N GLU A 1151 37.16 -17.23 7.41
CA GLU A 1151 37.79 -16.61 8.59
C GLU A 1151 36.95 -16.77 9.86
N VAL A 1152 35.63 -16.62 9.75
CA VAL A 1152 34.75 -16.69 10.91
C VAL A 1152 34.69 -18.11 11.48
N LYS A 1153 34.81 -19.15 10.65
CA LYS A 1153 34.77 -20.56 11.09
C LYS A 1153 35.92 -20.92 12.05
N GLY A 1154 37.13 -20.46 11.76
CA GLY A 1154 38.29 -20.67 12.64
C GLY A 1154 38.16 -19.88 13.95
N PHE A 1155 37.59 -18.69 13.88
CA PHE A 1155 37.38 -17.81 15.03
C PHE A 1155 36.28 -18.32 15.96
N LEU A 1156 35.12 -18.73 15.44
CA LEU A 1156 34.02 -19.33 16.21
C LEU A 1156 34.47 -20.56 17.00
N ASN A 1157 35.28 -21.42 16.37
CA ASN A 1157 35.88 -22.58 17.05
C ASN A 1157 36.79 -22.18 18.22
N THR A 1158 37.52 -21.06 18.11
CA THR A 1158 38.43 -20.58 19.15
C THR A 1158 37.66 -19.92 20.30
N VAL A 1159 36.65 -19.11 19.97
CA VAL A 1159 35.79 -18.41 20.95
C VAL A 1159 34.94 -19.40 21.75
N ARG A 1160 34.41 -20.45 21.10
CA ARG A 1160 33.47 -21.41 21.71
C ARG A 1160 34.15 -22.56 22.48
N ASN A 1161 35.39 -22.95 22.14
CA ASN A 1161 36.12 -24.04 22.81
C ASN A 1161 37.02 -23.61 24.00
N GLY A 1162 37.03 -22.32 24.34
CA GLY A 1162 37.59 -21.81 25.60
C GLY A 1162 39.05 -21.34 25.54
N ASN A 1163 39.21 -20.02 25.51
CA ASN A 1163 40.24 -19.32 26.28
C ASN A 1163 39.70 -17.92 26.61
N ASN A 1164 39.27 -17.71 27.87
CA ASN A 1164 38.74 -16.45 28.38
C ASN A 1164 39.84 -15.38 28.48
N GLY A 1165 40.26 -14.83 27.34
CA GLY A 1165 41.19 -13.71 27.25
C GLY A 1165 40.53 -12.33 27.07
N PHE A 1166 39.27 -12.28 26.62
CA PHE A 1166 38.60 -11.02 26.33
C PHE A 1166 37.70 -10.62 27.50
N LYS A 1167 38.19 -9.70 28.33
CA LYS A 1167 37.44 -9.08 29.42
C LYS A 1167 36.36 -8.16 28.85
N GLY A 1168 35.13 -8.66 28.75
CA GLY A 1168 33.94 -7.82 28.56
C GLY A 1168 33.69 -6.97 29.82
N ASN A 1169 33.40 -5.69 29.61
CA ASN A 1169 33.17 -4.65 30.62
C ASN A 1169 34.36 -4.30 31.53
N ILE A 1170 35.23 -3.44 31.03
CA ILE A 1170 36.10 -2.59 31.85
C ILE A 1170 35.52 -1.17 31.77
N ASN A 1171 35.58 -0.40 32.86
CA ASN A 1171 35.44 1.06 32.78
C ASN A 1171 36.52 1.59 31.82
N ILE A 1172 36.20 1.68 30.53
CA ILE A 1172 37.13 2.11 29.49
C ILE A 1172 37.29 3.62 29.65
N SER A 1173 38.50 4.09 29.95
CA SER A 1173 38.71 5.52 30.08
C SER A 1173 38.59 6.19 28.70
N PRO A 1174 38.23 7.49 28.62
CA PRO A 1174 38.28 8.22 27.34
C PRO A 1174 39.63 8.12 26.62
N LYS A 1175 40.72 7.93 27.37
CA LYS A 1175 42.05 7.70 26.82
C LYS A 1175 42.14 6.34 26.14
N ASP A 1176 41.67 5.27 26.77
CA ASP A 1176 41.70 3.92 26.17
C ASP A 1176 40.81 3.85 24.92
N ILE A 1177 39.67 4.55 24.91
CA ILE A 1177 38.83 4.72 23.72
C ILE A 1177 39.60 5.48 22.63
N GLY A 1178 40.27 6.58 22.99
CA GLY A 1178 41.08 7.35 22.06
C GLY A 1178 42.23 6.54 21.47
N ASP A 1179 42.98 5.82 22.31
CA ASP A 1179 44.12 4.97 21.91
C ASP A 1179 43.65 3.84 20.98
N PHE A 1180 42.50 3.21 21.27
CA PHE A 1180 41.88 2.21 20.39
C PHE A 1180 41.40 2.80 19.06
N ARG A 1181 40.70 3.93 19.06
CA ARG A 1181 40.23 4.58 17.83
C ARG A 1181 41.39 5.01 16.92
N LEU A 1182 42.59 5.16 17.48
CA LEU A 1182 43.83 5.48 16.76
C LEU A 1182 44.67 4.23 16.40
N SER A 1183 44.26 3.02 16.79
CA SER A 1183 45.02 1.78 16.60
C SER A 1183 45.06 1.29 15.14
N GLY A 1184 44.14 1.80 14.30
CA GLY A 1184 43.98 1.35 12.91
C GLY A 1184 42.96 0.22 12.72
N GLU A 1185 42.32 -0.28 13.79
CA GLU A 1185 41.31 -1.35 13.70
C GLU A 1185 39.93 -0.85 13.21
N ILE A 1186 39.61 0.43 13.40
CA ILE A 1186 38.29 0.99 13.03
C ILE A 1186 38.21 1.30 11.54
N HIS A 1187 37.07 0.97 10.93
CA HIS A 1187 36.72 1.44 9.59
C HIS A 1187 36.39 2.94 9.66
N GLN A 1188 37.24 3.76 9.05
CA GLN A 1188 37.06 5.21 8.94
C GLN A 1188 36.12 5.58 7.80
N TRP A 1189 36.03 4.73 6.76
CA TRP A 1189 35.16 4.94 5.62
C TRP A 1189 34.84 3.60 4.93
N MET A 1190 33.62 3.42 4.43
CA MET A 1190 33.24 2.26 3.61
C MET A 1190 32.95 2.67 2.18
N TYR A 1191 33.06 1.72 1.25
CA TYR A 1191 32.95 2.00 -0.17
C TYR A 1191 31.95 1.06 -0.85
N ASP A 1192 31.28 1.62 -1.86
CA ASP A 1192 30.46 0.91 -2.83
C ASP A 1192 31.13 0.96 -4.22
N ARG A 1193 30.55 0.28 -5.22
CA ARG A 1193 31.11 0.25 -6.58
C ARG A 1193 31.28 1.64 -7.20
N PHE A 1194 30.42 2.60 -6.84
CA PHE A 1194 30.43 3.94 -7.43
C PHE A 1194 31.49 4.82 -6.79
N SER A 1195 31.52 4.89 -5.46
CA SER A 1195 32.43 5.70 -4.67
C SER A 1195 33.89 5.27 -4.82
N LEU A 1196 34.17 3.95 -4.79
CA LEU A 1196 35.51 3.42 -5.05
C LEU A 1196 35.89 3.60 -6.53
N GLY A 1197 34.96 3.33 -7.45
CA GLY A 1197 35.20 3.50 -8.88
C GLY A 1197 35.52 4.96 -9.26
N ARG A 1198 34.79 5.92 -8.68
CA ARG A 1198 35.04 7.35 -8.83
C ARG A 1198 36.40 7.74 -8.26
N LEU A 1199 36.74 7.23 -7.08
CA LEU A 1199 38.02 7.53 -6.42
C LEU A 1199 39.22 7.04 -7.26
N LEU A 1200 39.15 5.81 -7.79
CA LEU A 1200 40.16 5.28 -8.72
C LEU A 1200 40.27 6.11 -10.00
N THR A 1201 39.14 6.49 -10.59
CA THR A 1201 39.10 7.30 -11.82
C THR A 1201 39.69 8.70 -11.60
N GLN A 1202 39.37 9.34 -10.48
CA GLN A 1202 39.90 10.67 -10.13
C GLN A 1202 41.41 10.66 -9.89
N THR A 1203 41.94 9.55 -9.36
CA THR A 1203 43.38 9.34 -9.15
C THR A 1203 44.14 9.19 -10.49
N GLY A 1204 43.42 8.86 -11.57
CA GLY A 1204 43.99 8.73 -12.92
C GLY A 1204 43.94 7.32 -13.49
N PHE A 1205 43.51 6.32 -12.72
CA PHE A 1205 43.36 4.95 -13.20
C PHE A 1205 42.31 4.85 -14.31
N LYS A 1206 42.52 3.88 -15.20
CA LYS A 1206 41.67 3.55 -16.37
C LYS A 1206 41.22 2.11 -16.27
N GLN A 1207 40.22 1.71 -17.07
CA GLN A 1207 39.66 0.36 -17.05
C GLN A 1207 39.23 -0.08 -15.63
N VAL A 1208 38.62 0.85 -14.88
CA VAL A 1208 38.12 0.58 -13.54
C VAL A 1208 36.90 -0.32 -13.65
N SER A 1209 36.93 -1.48 -12.99
CA SER A 1209 35.82 -2.44 -13.00
C SER A 1209 35.76 -3.24 -11.71
N ALA A 1210 34.55 -3.55 -11.26
CA ALA A 1210 34.33 -4.60 -10.28
C ALA A 1210 34.66 -5.97 -10.89
N CYS A 1211 35.13 -6.90 -10.07
CA CYS A 1211 35.53 -8.24 -10.49
C CYS A 1211 35.20 -9.25 -9.38
N LYS A 1212 35.42 -10.55 -9.65
CA LYS A 1212 35.20 -11.62 -8.67
C LYS A 1212 36.49 -11.94 -7.92
N ALA A 1213 36.39 -12.61 -6.78
CA ALA A 1213 37.55 -13.07 -6.01
C ALA A 1213 38.48 -13.99 -6.83
N ASP A 1214 37.91 -14.80 -7.71
CA ASP A 1214 38.58 -15.80 -8.55
C ASP A 1214 38.88 -15.31 -9.98
N ASN A 1215 38.65 -14.02 -10.27
CA ASN A 1215 38.90 -13.44 -11.59
C ASN A 1215 39.71 -12.16 -11.45
N SER A 1216 40.91 -12.15 -12.04
CA SER A 1216 41.85 -11.04 -11.96
C SER A 1216 42.58 -10.83 -13.28
N MET A 1217 42.84 -9.57 -13.63
CA MET A 1217 43.75 -9.19 -14.71
C MET A 1217 45.22 -9.49 -14.35
N ILE A 1218 45.53 -9.71 -13.07
CA ILE A 1218 46.87 -10.06 -12.59
C ILE A 1218 47.14 -11.53 -12.98
N PRO A 1219 48.19 -11.82 -13.77
CA PRO A 1219 48.48 -13.18 -14.20
C PRO A 1219 48.67 -14.14 -13.03
N LYS A 1220 48.09 -15.35 -13.14
CA LYS A 1220 48.17 -16.41 -12.12
C LYS A 1220 47.68 -15.97 -10.73
N PHE A 1221 46.88 -14.92 -10.60
CA PHE A 1221 46.49 -14.37 -9.29
C PHE A 1221 45.96 -15.43 -8.30
N ASN A 1222 45.09 -16.32 -8.79
CA ASN A 1222 44.49 -17.38 -7.99
C ASN A 1222 45.52 -18.38 -7.42
N SER A 1223 46.70 -18.56 -8.04
CA SER A 1223 47.73 -19.43 -7.47
C SER A 1223 48.38 -18.85 -6.21
N TYR A 1224 48.24 -17.55 -5.97
CA TYR A 1224 48.73 -16.90 -4.74
C TYR A 1224 47.74 -17.04 -3.56
N LEU A 1225 46.51 -17.50 -3.82
CA LEU A 1225 45.48 -17.77 -2.81
C LEU A 1225 45.19 -16.56 -1.88
N LEU A 1226 45.22 -15.35 -2.43
CA LEU A 1226 45.03 -14.11 -1.65
C LEU A 1226 43.54 -13.83 -1.34
N ASP A 1227 42.67 -13.99 -2.35
CA ASP A 1227 41.21 -13.77 -2.24
C ASP A 1227 40.39 -15.07 -2.20
N ILE A 1228 41.03 -16.22 -2.46
CA ILE A 1228 40.40 -17.54 -2.47
C ILE A 1228 41.15 -18.53 -1.58
N GLU A 1229 40.47 -19.61 -1.19
CA GLU A 1229 41.06 -20.75 -0.50
C GLU A 1229 41.53 -21.83 -1.47
N ASN A 1230 42.27 -22.82 -0.94
CA ASN A 1230 42.82 -23.95 -1.71
C ASN A 1230 41.76 -24.76 -2.47
N ASP A 1231 40.52 -24.78 -1.97
CA ASP A 1231 39.38 -25.47 -2.59
C ASP A 1231 38.63 -24.60 -3.60
N GLY A 1232 39.08 -23.37 -3.84
CA GLY A 1232 38.46 -22.40 -4.74
C GLY A 1232 37.33 -21.59 -4.10
N SER A 1233 36.99 -21.81 -2.82
CA SER A 1233 36.01 -20.97 -2.13
C SER A 1233 36.54 -19.55 -1.89
N VAL A 1234 35.63 -18.57 -1.89
CA VAL A 1234 35.98 -17.16 -1.65
C VAL A 1234 36.32 -16.97 -0.17
N ARG A 1235 37.47 -16.34 0.11
CA ARG A 1235 37.94 -16.11 1.48
C ARG A 1235 37.02 -15.18 2.27
N LYS A 1236 36.61 -14.06 1.65
CA LYS A 1236 35.70 -13.03 2.21
C LYS A 1236 34.58 -12.68 1.22
N PRO A 1237 33.46 -13.44 1.22
CA PRO A 1237 32.35 -13.25 0.31
C PRO A 1237 31.65 -11.88 0.40
N ASP A 1238 31.73 -11.24 1.57
CA ASP A 1238 31.23 -9.89 1.86
C ASP A 1238 32.03 -8.75 1.23
N SER A 1239 33.10 -9.05 0.48
CA SER A 1239 34.00 -8.05 -0.09
C SER A 1239 33.60 -7.58 -1.49
N LEU A 1240 33.80 -6.29 -1.74
CA LEU A 1240 33.81 -5.69 -3.06
C LEU A 1240 35.23 -5.75 -3.62
N PHE A 1241 35.41 -6.48 -4.73
CA PHE A 1241 36.68 -6.55 -5.45
C PHE A 1241 36.65 -5.63 -6.67
N MET A 1242 37.60 -4.69 -6.77
CA MET A 1242 37.76 -3.80 -7.92
C MET A 1242 39.18 -3.82 -8.46
N GLU A 1243 39.30 -3.77 -9.78
CA GLU A 1243 40.56 -3.63 -10.48
C GLU A 1243 40.60 -2.42 -11.39
N ALA A 1244 41.80 -1.89 -11.60
CA ALA A 1244 42.04 -0.83 -12.57
C ALA A 1244 43.48 -0.86 -13.10
N LYS A 1245 43.75 -0.11 -14.18
CA LYS A 1245 45.08 0.02 -14.80
C LYS A 1245 45.62 1.43 -14.74
N LYS A 1246 46.94 1.57 -14.58
CA LYS A 1246 47.65 2.84 -14.63
C LYS A 1246 47.72 3.43 -16.05
#